data_AF-T1K0E3-F1
#
_entry.id   AF-T1K0E3-F1
#
_cell.length_a   1.000
_cell.length_b   1.000
_cell.length_c   1.000
_cell.angle_alpha   90.00
_cell.angle_beta   90.00
_cell.angle_gamma   90.00
#
_symmetry.space_group_name_H-M   'P 1'
#
loop_
_entity.id
_entity.type
_entity.pdbx_description
1 polymer ?
#
loop_
_entity_poly.entity_id
_entity_poly.type
_entity_poly.pdbx_seq_one_letter_code
_entity_poly.pdbx_strand_id
1 'polypeptide(L)'
;MLLLTVFVITWTTIINGVYSVVPVDLPFDIEDGNWLIKAKLTIKDSPLQIKIDEYIQSANGTIRSKVVVKVDNTKPFDIFYTNKNHYERLMVKGATCTYFLYQKDHYGWNYYISELGSDNFATHLILVGPSVIFRINKLAPVWKSGQDDVIRGVIQHSATATLDPHLNVWFYYKGNSLEGLRRPTRALFSGYDSNSYRRIDDQYWFDLYTITRVDQNFDTIVTPEPGVFCDKYFSDASAKTRAPFPKLTQHSVHFIAKTKGLSAGPAKKEEVHADAKNQILRIASSTYGKDNNKLITTDIIYDYQLGLGYEFTEEGNCSVSPMSLSAPGILQDSSLSYGNYKLDLNRLLNLDVNYHYLGPALFEDRDDIGIHAWEMYSKSAKVGGKNRPNVITTQYLSKLTDERTDYTLVGTTLKAYDNNKKMIANLTTSYFNYGYEMSSSDSMEKFSVRDCYSDPKAEKTIAFFFTCTDTPCDYLNQYYYRIQEAVKEALVNTGTLSASRISNIEPIINSNEIIIYVTILDFPRIKNAFKMQTMKLAEKTLTTSSRVIVDGDEEDCLRTNSYKYEPFTAIAFCKTGNGNVCQRIDGKKVKLVEDKDNGTSCSVFMTPLKNVYRYNRELPLENIHEKLAHIEISLNSPNIGEKFKLTPYQVTDVTKVNDDATNSLYETIIQNTKLIEDKLDTIQVVGATDLSSCHRKCVQSAENNCQSFSFCTYADRVECFVSTISNVSSEKITHDTSCGTYLIENLTKYEKNSFKRFKNIDISVPFESSLGKCASFCSNSDSCKSFQFCSGSCTLAGYYTDASSVYSESCDIYIPKVLDRFELTGKSIVTDVFHTELNLNADQCAALCFQWNDNDLVCQSFNFCPAHGKTSSMCHLSKYSRHDTNEKLIHSDTCQNYERTKQSVSEQRNTEVIANLTHSGTIYGIIVLFVATGLISGIVVAVAYFKLFFVKSDASEIYNRNTFSWTKQLNDERQSVNAVDSLQMSSDYAVPVSE
;
A
#
# COMPACT_ATOMS: atom_id res chain seq x y z
N MET A 1 59.91 -54.20 -19.82
CA MET A 1 59.79 -52.74 -19.98
C MET A 1 59.43 -52.28 -21.39
N LEU A 2 59.84 -52.99 -22.47
CA LEU A 2 59.44 -52.63 -23.85
C LEU A 2 57.98 -52.95 -24.23
N LEU A 3 57.32 -53.90 -23.56
CA LEU A 3 55.91 -54.22 -23.83
C LEU A 3 54.91 -53.20 -23.22
N LEU A 4 55.29 -52.51 -22.14
CA LEU A 4 54.40 -51.53 -21.49
C LEU A 4 54.37 -50.19 -22.23
N THR A 5 55.47 -49.82 -22.89
CA THR A 5 55.56 -48.57 -23.68
C THR A 5 54.78 -48.67 -24.99
N VAL A 6 54.71 -49.85 -25.62
CA VAL A 6 53.87 -50.06 -26.81
C VAL A 6 52.38 -50.11 -26.46
N PHE A 7 52.01 -50.57 -25.25
CA PHE A 7 50.62 -50.58 -24.79
C PHE A 7 50.11 -49.18 -24.39
N VAL A 8 50.98 -48.33 -23.83
CA VAL A 8 50.63 -46.94 -23.49
C VAL A 8 50.57 -46.06 -24.73
N ILE A 9 51.45 -46.26 -25.72
CA ILE A 9 51.42 -45.48 -26.96
C ILE A 9 50.22 -45.87 -27.85
N THR A 10 49.79 -47.13 -27.85
CA THR A 10 48.60 -47.54 -28.61
C THR A 10 47.26 -47.14 -27.96
N TRP A 11 47.21 -46.94 -26.63
CA TRP A 11 46.00 -46.42 -25.97
C TRP A 11 45.90 -44.89 -25.96
N THR A 12 46.99 -44.14 -26.02
CA THR A 12 46.91 -42.67 -26.18
C THR A 12 46.61 -42.22 -27.62
N THR A 13 46.71 -43.11 -28.62
CA THR A 13 46.34 -42.80 -30.01
C THR A 13 44.98 -43.34 -30.43
N ILE A 14 44.22 -43.99 -29.54
CA ILE A 14 42.89 -44.54 -29.84
C ILE A 14 41.87 -44.04 -28.80
N ILE A 15 41.72 -42.72 -28.68
CA ILE A 15 40.43 -42.05 -28.40
C ILE A 15 40.40 -40.75 -29.22
N ASN A 16 40.62 -40.85 -30.53
CA ASN A 16 40.14 -39.87 -31.51
C ASN A 16 38.97 -40.49 -32.29
N GLY A 17 38.09 -41.18 -31.57
CA GLY A 17 36.74 -41.37 -32.07
C GLY A 17 36.15 -39.97 -32.17
N VAL A 18 35.91 -39.50 -33.41
CA VAL A 18 35.13 -38.30 -33.65
C VAL A 18 33.78 -38.56 -33.00
N TYR A 19 33.61 -38.09 -31.76
CA TYR A 19 32.28 -38.00 -31.19
C TYR A 19 31.51 -37.12 -32.17
N SER A 20 30.41 -37.64 -32.70
CA SER A 20 29.44 -36.83 -33.44
C SER A 20 28.99 -35.73 -32.47
N VAL A 21 29.39 -34.49 -32.73
CA VAL A 21 28.97 -33.36 -31.92
C VAL A 21 28.27 -32.33 -32.79
N VAL A 22 26.96 -32.23 -32.60
CA VAL A 22 26.14 -31.22 -33.25
C VAL A 22 26.29 -29.86 -32.56
N PRO A 23 26.17 -28.72 -33.28
CA PRO A 23 26.45 -27.41 -32.70
C PRO A 23 25.65 -27.03 -31.46
N VAL A 24 24.42 -27.54 -31.31
CA VAL A 24 23.57 -27.28 -30.14
C VAL A 24 24.04 -28.01 -28.88
N ASP A 25 24.73 -29.15 -29.01
CA ASP A 25 25.27 -29.94 -27.90
C ASP A 25 26.58 -29.38 -27.35
N LEU A 26 27.24 -28.50 -28.09
CA LEU A 26 28.45 -27.83 -27.64
C LEU A 26 28.12 -26.82 -26.52
N PRO A 27 28.77 -26.86 -25.35
CA PRO A 27 28.63 -25.87 -24.29
C PRO A 27 28.89 -24.46 -24.80
N PHE A 28 28.09 -23.53 -24.30
CA PHE A 28 28.25 -22.11 -24.58
C PHE A 28 28.96 -21.44 -23.42
N ASP A 29 30.17 -20.95 -23.70
CA ASP A 29 31.02 -20.30 -22.73
C ASP A 29 31.60 -19.03 -23.36
N ILE A 30 31.22 -17.89 -22.77
CA ILE A 30 31.56 -16.54 -23.19
C ILE A 30 31.90 -15.72 -21.94
N GLU A 31 32.77 -14.73 -22.09
CA GLU A 31 33.13 -13.83 -20.98
C GLU A 31 31.92 -13.01 -20.51
N ASP A 32 31.82 -12.76 -19.21
CA ASP A 32 30.75 -11.95 -18.63
C ASP A 32 30.72 -10.53 -19.21
N GLY A 33 29.51 -10.05 -19.49
CA GLY A 33 29.22 -8.79 -20.16
C GLY A 33 28.10 -8.90 -21.19
N ASN A 34 27.81 -7.77 -21.84
CA ASN A 34 26.83 -7.68 -22.92
C ASN A 34 27.56 -7.74 -24.27
N TRP A 35 27.19 -8.69 -25.12
CA TRP A 35 27.82 -8.96 -26.40
C TRP A 35 26.84 -8.82 -27.55
N LEU A 36 27.24 -8.08 -28.58
CA LEU A 36 26.49 -7.92 -29.83
C LEU A 36 27.25 -8.60 -30.96
N ILE A 37 26.58 -9.54 -31.62
CA ILE A 37 27.07 -10.21 -32.83
C ILE A 37 26.18 -9.84 -34.00
N LYS A 38 26.76 -9.21 -35.03
CA LYS A 38 26.06 -8.92 -36.28
C LYS A 38 26.56 -9.82 -37.38
N ALA A 39 25.65 -10.53 -38.02
CA ALA A 39 25.98 -11.53 -39.01
C ALA A 39 25.03 -11.58 -40.20
N LYS A 40 25.48 -12.22 -41.27
CA LYS A 40 24.64 -12.62 -42.40
C LYS A 40 24.88 -14.09 -42.69
N LEU A 41 23.79 -14.86 -42.75
CA LEU A 41 23.81 -16.24 -43.21
C LEU A 41 23.46 -16.27 -44.70
N THR A 42 24.30 -16.92 -45.50
CA THR A 42 24.09 -17.15 -46.93
C THR A 42 24.15 -18.64 -47.20
N ILE A 43 23.14 -19.16 -47.89
CA ILE A 43 23.04 -20.57 -48.27
C ILE A 43 23.52 -20.68 -49.72
N LYS A 44 24.36 -21.67 -50.02
CA LYS A 44 24.86 -21.89 -51.38
C LYS A 44 23.70 -22.15 -52.34
N ASP A 45 23.78 -21.59 -53.54
CA ASP A 45 22.79 -21.74 -54.61
C ASP A 45 21.36 -21.22 -54.26
N SER A 46 21.22 -20.51 -53.13
CA SER A 46 20.00 -19.83 -52.72
C SER A 46 20.15 -18.31 -52.84
N PRO A 47 19.16 -17.59 -53.40
CA PRO A 47 19.18 -16.12 -53.44
C PRO A 47 18.85 -15.48 -52.08
N LEU A 48 18.40 -16.27 -51.09
CA LEU A 48 17.93 -15.78 -49.79
C LEU A 48 19.06 -15.11 -49.01
N GLN A 49 18.83 -13.87 -48.55
CA GLN A 49 19.73 -13.15 -47.68
C GLN A 49 19.17 -13.07 -46.26
N ILE A 50 19.86 -13.68 -45.31
CA ILE A 50 19.39 -13.76 -43.92
C ILE A 50 20.30 -12.90 -43.06
N LYS A 51 19.77 -11.78 -42.55
CA LYS A 51 20.48 -10.91 -41.61
C LYS A 51 20.15 -11.36 -40.19
N ILE A 52 21.17 -11.42 -39.34
CA ILE A 52 21.06 -11.94 -37.98
C ILE A 52 21.82 -11.01 -37.02
N ASP A 53 21.12 -10.46 -36.04
CA ASP A 53 21.73 -9.73 -34.93
C ASP A 53 21.48 -10.53 -33.65
N GLU A 54 22.53 -10.90 -32.92
CA GLU A 54 22.43 -11.62 -31.66
C GLU A 54 22.92 -10.76 -30.49
N TYR A 55 22.05 -10.62 -29.49
CA TYR A 55 22.27 -9.90 -28.25
C TYR A 55 22.44 -10.93 -27.15
N ILE A 56 23.60 -10.95 -26.48
CA ILE A 56 23.92 -11.92 -25.45
C ILE A 56 24.25 -11.17 -24.18
N GLN A 57 23.62 -11.57 -23.08
CA GLN A 57 23.99 -11.15 -21.74
C GLN A 57 24.57 -12.35 -21.00
N SER A 58 25.82 -12.23 -20.52
CA SER A 58 26.45 -13.21 -19.63
C SER A 58 26.77 -12.55 -18.29
N ALA A 59 26.29 -13.14 -17.20
CA ALA A 59 26.62 -12.71 -15.85
C ALA A 59 26.61 -13.91 -14.90
N ASN A 60 27.70 -14.11 -14.15
CA ASN A 60 27.82 -15.15 -13.13
C ASN A 60 27.46 -16.55 -13.67
N GLY A 61 27.89 -16.86 -14.90
CA GLY A 61 27.61 -18.14 -15.57
C GLY A 61 26.17 -18.34 -16.04
N THR A 62 25.28 -17.35 -15.90
CA THR A 62 23.96 -17.34 -16.54
C THR A 62 24.04 -16.58 -17.86
N ILE A 63 23.61 -17.23 -18.94
CA ILE A 63 23.57 -16.62 -20.27
C ILE A 63 22.13 -16.53 -20.74
N ARG A 64 21.74 -15.33 -21.17
CA ARG A 64 20.47 -15.04 -21.86
C ARG A 64 20.77 -14.43 -23.21
N SER A 65 20.03 -14.82 -24.24
CA SER A 65 20.27 -14.33 -25.59
C SER A 65 18.98 -14.11 -26.37
N LYS A 66 19.02 -13.11 -27.24
CA LYS A 66 18.01 -12.80 -28.26
C LYS A 66 18.69 -12.76 -29.63
N VAL A 67 18.20 -13.58 -30.56
CA VAL A 67 18.60 -13.59 -31.97
C VAL A 67 17.49 -12.93 -32.78
N VAL A 68 17.77 -11.78 -33.39
CA VAL A 68 16.87 -11.08 -34.30
C VAL A 68 17.20 -11.51 -35.72
N VAL A 69 16.23 -12.09 -36.42
CA VAL A 69 16.41 -12.66 -37.75
C VAL A 69 15.53 -11.92 -38.74
N LYS A 70 16.13 -11.53 -39.87
CA LYS A 70 15.42 -10.94 -41.01
C LYS A 70 15.79 -11.67 -42.29
N VAL A 71 14.80 -12.33 -42.89
CA VAL A 71 14.95 -13.03 -44.18
C VAL A 71 14.47 -12.09 -45.29
N ASP A 72 15.38 -11.60 -46.13
CA ASP A 72 15.12 -10.65 -47.21
C ASP A 72 14.24 -9.44 -46.77
N ASN A 73 13.08 -9.27 -47.41
CA ASN A 73 12.13 -8.18 -47.15
C ASN A 73 10.99 -8.60 -46.20
N THR A 74 11.09 -9.76 -45.56
CA THR A 74 10.10 -10.18 -44.56
C THR A 74 10.20 -9.36 -43.28
N LYS A 75 9.13 -9.39 -42.48
CA LYS A 75 9.16 -8.80 -41.12
C LYS A 75 10.13 -9.63 -40.26
N PRO A 76 11.00 -8.98 -39.47
CA PRO A 76 11.90 -9.70 -38.58
C PRO A 76 11.13 -10.49 -37.52
N PHE A 77 11.78 -11.52 -36.99
CA PHE A 77 11.33 -12.30 -35.84
C PHE A 77 12.47 -12.50 -34.86
N ASP A 78 12.11 -12.74 -33.60
CA ASP A 78 13.05 -12.84 -32.49
C ASP A 78 13.10 -14.28 -31.98
N ILE A 79 14.28 -14.77 -31.61
CA ILE A 79 14.48 -16.08 -30.99
C ILE A 79 15.19 -15.88 -29.66
N PHE A 80 14.54 -16.29 -28.57
CA PHE A 80 15.10 -16.20 -27.22
C PHE A 80 15.63 -17.56 -26.78
N TYR A 81 16.70 -17.56 -25.97
CA TYR A 81 17.21 -18.75 -25.31
C TYR A 81 18.07 -18.45 -24.09
N THR A 82 18.30 -19.49 -23.28
CA THR A 82 19.22 -19.44 -22.14
C THR A 82 20.19 -20.62 -22.19
N ASN A 83 21.35 -20.50 -21.53
CA ASN A 83 22.27 -21.64 -21.42
C ASN A 83 21.76 -22.74 -20.49
N LYS A 84 20.85 -22.45 -19.57
CA LYS A 84 20.20 -23.47 -18.71
C LYS A 84 19.21 -24.34 -19.49
N ASN A 85 18.48 -23.73 -20.45
CA ASN A 85 17.53 -24.40 -21.33
C ASN A 85 18.10 -24.44 -22.75
N HIS A 86 19.32 -24.95 -22.91
CA HIS A 86 20.07 -24.84 -24.17
C HIS A 86 19.46 -25.63 -25.34
N TYR A 87 18.52 -26.54 -25.08
CA TYR A 87 17.72 -27.25 -26.08
C TYR A 87 16.37 -26.61 -26.38
N GLU A 88 16.05 -25.47 -25.78
CA GLU A 88 14.76 -24.79 -25.97
C GLU A 88 14.95 -23.45 -26.64
N ARG A 89 14.07 -23.10 -27.57
CA ARG A 89 13.99 -21.75 -28.15
C ARG A 89 12.56 -21.24 -28.12
N LEU A 90 12.41 -19.96 -27.80
CA LEU A 90 11.13 -19.26 -27.92
C LEU A 90 11.22 -18.29 -29.09
N MET A 91 10.56 -18.60 -30.20
CA MET A 91 10.52 -17.73 -31.37
C MET A 91 9.29 -16.81 -31.29
N VAL A 92 9.48 -15.50 -31.25
CA VAL A 92 8.42 -14.50 -31.25
C VAL A 92 8.33 -13.85 -32.63
N LYS A 93 7.14 -13.90 -33.23
CA LYS A 93 6.83 -13.27 -34.51
C LYS A 93 5.55 -12.47 -34.40
N GLY A 94 5.67 -11.15 -34.44
CA GLY A 94 4.54 -10.25 -34.17
C GLY A 94 3.99 -10.50 -32.77
N ALA A 95 2.68 -10.73 -32.65
CA ALA A 95 2.02 -10.95 -31.37
C ALA A 95 1.88 -12.44 -30.97
N THR A 96 2.62 -13.33 -31.62
CA THR A 96 2.56 -14.78 -31.39
C THR A 96 3.93 -15.36 -31.17
N CYS A 97 4.02 -16.45 -30.42
CA CYS A 97 5.26 -17.20 -30.28
C CYS A 97 5.10 -18.70 -30.56
N THR A 98 6.23 -19.31 -30.92
CA THR A 98 6.38 -20.74 -31.19
C THR A 98 7.51 -21.28 -30.34
N TYR A 99 7.23 -22.37 -29.62
CA TYR A 99 8.20 -23.07 -28.80
C TYR A 99 8.91 -24.17 -29.60
N PHE A 100 10.22 -24.05 -29.74
CA PHE A 100 11.09 -25.05 -30.36
C PHE A 100 11.82 -25.86 -29.29
N LEU A 101 11.85 -27.17 -29.46
CA LEU A 101 12.54 -28.11 -28.59
C LEU A 101 13.44 -29.00 -29.44
N TYR A 102 14.71 -29.08 -29.07
CA TYR A 102 15.67 -29.99 -29.69
C TYR A 102 15.54 -31.38 -29.05
N GLN A 103 15.18 -32.37 -29.86
CA GLN A 103 15.01 -33.76 -29.43
C GLN A 103 16.23 -34.58 -29.86
N LYS A 104 17.10 -34.89 -28.89
CA LYS A 104 18.34 -35.65 -29.14
C LYS A 104 18.11 -36.99 -29.83
N ASP A 105 17.03 -37.67 -29.45
CA ASP A 105 16.74 -39.02 -29.94
C ASP A 105 15.83 -39.02 -31.17
N HIS A 106 15.26 -37.87 -31.59
CA HIS A 106 14.18 -37.79 -32.58
C HIS A 106 14.37 -36.57 -33.51
N TYR A 107 15.07 -36.74 -34.63
CA TYR A 107 15.13 -35.81 -35.78
C TYR A 107 15.33 -34.31 -35.46
N GLY A 108 16.09 -33.95 -34.42
CA GLY A 108 16.56 -32.58 -34.21
C GLY A 108 15.48 -31.65 -33.63
N TRP A 109 15.32 -30.45 -34.18
CA TRP A 109 14.29 -29.52 -33.71
C TRP A 109 12.88 -29.99 -34.12
N ASN A 110 11.92 -29.90 -33.20
CA ASN A 110 10.53 -30.31 -33.45
C ASN A 110 9.79 -29.50 -34.54
N TYR A 111 10.31 -28.34 -34.92
CA TYR A 111 9.78 -27.46 -35.95
C TYR A 111 10.91 -26.86 -36.79
N TYR A 112 10.57 -26.37 -37.99
CA TYR A 112 11.47 -25.60 -38.84
C TYR A 112 10.95 -24.18 -39.05
N ILE A 113 11.84 -23.28 -39.47
CA ILE A 113 11.49 -21.88 -39.77
C ILE A 113 10.92 -21.83 -41.20
N SER A 114 9.61 -21.61 -41.31
CA SER A 114 8.87 -21.69 -42.59
C SER A 114 9.41 -20.79 -43.71
N GLU A 115 9.98 -19.65 -43.35
CA GLU A 115 10.53 -18.62 -44.24
C GLU A 115 11.78 -19.10 -44.99
N LEU A 116 12.44 -20.15 -44.51
CA LEU A 116 13.63 -20.74 -45.11
C LEU A 116 13.29 -21.88 -46.08
N GLY A 117 12.01 -22.19 -46.25
CA GLY A 117 11.56 -23.42 -46.91
C GLY A 117 11.66 -24.62 -45.98
N SER A 118 11.61 -25.83 -46.54
CA SER A 118 11.68 -27.10 -45.81
C SER A 118 12.82 -27.15 -44.77
N ASP A 119 12.66 -27.96 -43.72
CA ASP A 119 13.71 -28.23 -42.73
C ASP A 119 15.09 -28.45 -43.37
N ASN A 120 16.06 -27.64 -43.00
CA ASN A 120 17.43 -27.64 -43.53
C ASN A 120 18.40 -27.15 -42.44
N PHE A 121 19.69 -27.36 -42.64
CA PHE A 121 20.68 -27.00 -41.63
C PHE A 121 20.75 -25.49 -41.35
N ALA A 122 20.28 -24.63 -42.26
CA ALA A 122 20.13 -23.20 -41.98
C ALA A 122 19.15 -22.91 -40.82
N THR A 123 18.06 -23.68 -40.70
CA THR A 123 17.16 -23.60 -39.54
C THR A 123 17.92 -23.88 -38.24
N HIS A 124 18.74 -24.94 -38.23
CA HIS A 124 19.52 -25.31 -37.06
C HIS A 124 20.54 -24.22 -36.69
N LEU A 125 21.26 -23.67 -37.68
CA LEU A 125 22.22 -22.58 -37.47
C LEU A 125 21.57 -21.30 -36.93
N ILE A 126 20.37 -20.95 -37.41
CA ILE A 126 19.63 -19.78 -36.91
C ILE A 126 19.13 -19.98 -35.49
N LEU A 127 18.60 -21.17 -35.17
CA LEU A 127 18.15 -21.50 -33.82
C LEU A 127 19.32 -21.55 -32.83
N VAL A 128 20.53 -21.94 -33.25
CA VAL A 128 21.73 -21.88 -32.39
C VAL A 128 22.26 -20.45 -32.25
N GLY A 129 22.23 -19.68 -33.34
CA GLY A 129 22.69 -18.29 -33.39
C GLY A 129 24.18 -18.14 -33.77
N PRO A 130 24.59 -16.91 -34.16
CA PRO A 130 25.99 -16.56 -34.48
C PRO A 130 27.02 -16.98 -33.44
N SER A 131 26.63 -17.00 -32.17
CA SER A 131 27.41 -17.42 -31.01
C SER A 131 27.88 -18.87 -31.06
N VAL A 132 27.40 -19.67 -32.02
CA VAL A 132 27.93 -21.00 -32.35
C VAL A 132 29.46 -21.01 -32.48
N ILE A 133 30.07 -19.90 -32.91
CA ILE A 133 31.52 -19.76 -33.01
C ILE A 133 32.24 -19.92 -31.66
N PHE A 134 31.64 -19.42 -30.57
CA PHE A 134 32.19 -19.53 -29.23
C PHE A 134 32.10 -20.96 -28.70
N ARG A 135 31.04 -21.69 -29.09
CA ARG A 135 30.85 -23.10 -28.75
C ARG A 135 31.91 -24.00 -29.41
N ILE A 136 32.18 -23.76 -30.69
CA ILE A 136 33.13 -24.56 -31.49
C ILE A 136 34.57 -24.30 -31.06
N ASN A 137 34.94 -23.02 -30.84
CA ASN A 137 36.33 -22.65 -30.60
C ASN A 137 36.92 -23.32 -29.33
N LYS A 138 36.12 -23.54 -28.29
CA LYS A 138 36.57 -24.19 -27.04
C LYS A 138 36.64 -25.71 -27.10
N LEU A 139 36.06 -26.36 -28.12
CA LEU A 139 35.85 -27.82 -28.15
C LEU A 139 36.34 -28.54 -29.39
N ALA A 140 36.61 -27.85 -30.50
CA ALA A 140 37.16 -28.49 -31.69
C ALA A 140 38.44 -29.27 -31.32
N PRO A 141 38.47 -30.61 -31.49
CA PRO A 141 39.52 -31.43 -30.89
C PRO A 141 40.92 -31.14 -31.44
N VAL A 142 41.05 -30.64 -32.68
CA VAL A 142 42.26 -29.99 -33.21
C VAL A 142 41.86 -29.11 -34.40
N TRP A 143 42.05 -27.79 -34.31
CA TRP A 143 41.99 -26.93 -35.50
C TRP A 143 43.16 -27.26 -36.43
N LYS A 144 42.88 -27.57 -37.70
CA LYS A 144 43.91 -27.74 -38.74
C LYS A 144 44.03 -26.45 -39.52
N SER A 145 45.26 -26.02 -39.84
CA SER A 145 45.45 -24.89 -40.75
C SER A 145 44.81 -25.20 -42.10
N GLY A 146 43.98 -24.29 -42.59
CA GLY A 146 43.43 -24.35 -43.93
C GLY A 146 44.24 -23.48 -44.89
N GLN A 147 43.74 -23.35 -46.12
CA GLN A 147 44.30 -22.45 -47.12
C GLN A 147 43.78 -21.03 -46.91
N ASP A 148 44.68 -20.05 -46.86
CA ASP A 148 44.32 -18.63 -46.77
C ASP A 148 43.46 -18.19 -47.96
N ASP A 149 42.52 -17.29 -47.72
CA ASP A 149 41.57 -16.81 -48.74
C ASP A 149 41.38 -15.29 -48.66
N VAL A 150 40.99 -14.67 -49.78
CA VAL A 150 40.74 -13.22 -49.88
C VAL A 150 39.27 -12.95 -49.63
N ILE A 151 38.95 -12.54 -48.41
CA ILE A 151 37.57 -12.24 -48.00
C ILE A 151 37.42 -10.74 -47.83
N ARG A 152 36.49 -10.15 -48.62
CA ARG A 152 36.21 -8.70 -48.65
C ARG A 152 37.47 -7.87 -48.95
N GLY A 153 38.30 -8.36 -49.89
CA GLY A 153 39.52 -7.67 -50.33
C GLY A 153 40.72 -7.78 -49.38
N VAL A 154 40.65 -8.60 -48.34
CA VAL A 154 41.73 -8.80 -47.36
C VAL A 154 42.07 -10.28 -47.26
N ILE A 155 43.37 -10.61 -47.28
CA ILE A 155 43.86 -11.98 -47.03
C ILE A 155 43.52 -12.36 -45.59
N GLN A 156 42.87 -13.49 -45.41
CA GLN A 156 42.50 -14.05 -44.11
C GLN A 156 43.10 -15.43 -43.97
N HIS A 157 43.62 -15.72 -42.78
CA HIS A 157 44.04 -17.07 -42.43
C HIS A 157 42.82 -17.94 -42.23
N SER A 158 42.93 -19.23 -42.55
CA SER A 158 41.86 -20.17 -42.34
C SER A 158 42.25 -21.34 -41.44
N ALA A 159 41.27 -21.87 -40.73
CA ALA A 159 41.39 -23.08 -39.95
C ALA A 159 40.15 -23.94 -40.11
N THR A 160 40.31 -25.26 -40.13
CA THR A 160 39.21 -26.21 -40.32
C THR A 160 39.14 -27.23 -39.19
N ALA A 161 37.92 -27.64 -38.88
CA ALA A 161 37.62 -28.72 -37.95
C ALA A 161 36.43 -29.55 -38.47
N THR A 162 36.41 -30.83 -38.11
CA THR A 162 35.28 -31.74 -38.37
C THR A 162 34.51 -31.90 -37.06
N LEU A 163 33.25 -31.49 -37.02
CA LEU A 163 32.38 -31.56 -35.82
C LEU A 163 31.62 -32.88 -35.76
N ASP A 164 31.22 -33.39 -36.92
CA ASP A 164 30.53 -34.64 -37.15
C ASP A 164 31.05 -35.25 -38.47
N PRO A 165 31.00 -36.58 -38.70
CA PRO A 165 31.38 -37.17 -39.99
C PRO A 165 30.73 -36.53 -41.22
N HIS A 166 29.58 -35.88 -41.05
CA HIS A 166 28.83 -35.17 -42.09
C HIS A 166 28.83 -33.64 -41.94
N LEU A 167 29.59 -33.07 -40.99
CA LEU A 167 29.65 -31.62 -40.78
C LEU A 167 31.07 -31.12 -40.58
N ASN A 168 31.55 -30.37 -41.56
CA ASN A 168 32.84 -29.68 -41.50
C ASN A 168 32.65 -28.17 -41.31
N VAL A 169 33.57 -27.55 -40.57
CA VAL A 169 33.59 -26.11 -40.33
C VAL A 169 34.94 -25.50 -40.70
N TRP A 170 34.93 -24.30 -41.30
CA TRP A 170 36.11 -23.48 -41.53
C TRP A 170 35.91 -22.10 -40.92
N PHE A 171 36.89 -21.61 -40.17
CA PHE A 171 36.95 -20.23 -39.69
C PHE A 171 37.98 -19.46 -40.50
N TYR A 172 37.60 -18.27 -40.93
CA TYR A 172 38.48 -17.31 -41.57
C TYR A 172 38.63 -16.09 -40.67
N TYR A 173 39.87 -15.67 -40.45
CA TYR A 173 40.20 -14.63 -39.47
C TYR A 173 41.41 -13.79 -39.88
N LYS A 174 41.55 -12.65 -39.21
CA LYS A 174 42.70 -11.74 -39.35
C LYS A 174 43.65 -11.93 -38.17
N GLY A 175 44.94 -11.67 -38.38
CA GLY A 175 45.94 -11.69 -37.31
C GLY A 175 46.36 -13.10 -36.89
N ASN A 176 46.82 -13.26 -35.66
CA ASN A 176 47.31 -14.55 -35.17
C ASN A 176 46.16 -15.55 -34.91
N SER A 177 46.49 -16.84 -34.88
CA SER A 177 45.51 -17.93 -34.71
C SER A 177 44.80 -17.92 -33.37
N LEU A 178 45.47 -17.48 -32.28
CA LEU A 178 44.90 -17.50 -30.93
C LEU A 178 43.73 -16.52 -30.78
N GLU A 179 43.90 -15.29 -31.28
CA GLU A 179 42.87 -14.24 -31.26
C GLU A 179 41.87 -14.43 -32.40
N GLY A 180 42.36 -14.81 -33.58
CA GLY A 180 41.55 -14.96 -34.78
C GLY A 180 40.51 -16.08 -34.71
N LEU A 181 40.84 -17.22 -34.07
CA LEU A 181 39.86 -18.30 -33.86
C LEU A 181 38.77 -17.94 -32.84
N ARG A 182 39.07 -17.01 -31.90
CA ARG A 182 38.06 -16.48 -30.97
C ARG A 182 37.11 -15.49 -31.62
N ARG A 183 37.57 -14.79 -32.67
CA ARG A 183 36.82 -13.73 -33.36
C ARG A 183 36.96 -13.85 -34.87
N PRO A 184 36.45 -14.93 -35.47
CA PRO A 184 36.49 -15.10 -36.91
C PRO A 184 35.64 -14.04 -37.62
N THR A 185 36.07 -13.62 -38.80
CA THR A 185 35.33 -12.71 -39.68
C THR A 185 34.35 -13.45 -40.57
N ARG A 186 34.52 -14.76 -40.74
CA ARG A 186 33.61 -15.64 -41.48
C ARG A 186 33.73 -17.09 -41.00
N ALA A 187 32.61 -17.78 -40.94
CA ALA A 187 32.57 -19.23 -40.77
C ALA A 187 31.88 -19.89 -41.98
N LEU A 188 32.42 -21.00 -42.47
CA LEU A 188 31.80 -21.86 -43.46
C LEU A 188 31.40 -23.16 -42.79
N PHE A 189 30.15 -23.57 -42.93
CA PHE A 189 29.71 -24.92 -42.60
C PHE A 189 29.43 -25.67 -43.90
N SER A 190 29.98 -26.87 -44.06
CA SER A 190 29.75 -27.74 -45.22
C SER A 190 29.24 -29.09 -44.75
N GLY A 191 28.08 -29.49 -45.28
CA GLY A 191 27.38 -30.72 -44.93
C GLY A 191 26.05 -30.45 -44.21
N TYR A 192 25.63 -31.36 -43.34
CA TYR A 192 24.35 -31.30 -42.62
C TYR A 192 24.46 -31.75 -41.17
N ASP A 193 23.45 -31.42 -40.36
CA ASP A 193 23.29 -31.97 -39.02
C ASP A 193 22.76 -33.41 -39.11
N SER A 194 23.48 -34.39 -38.56
CA SER A 194 23.08 -35.81 -38.59
C SER A 194 21.69 -36.06 -38.01
N ASN A 195 21.25 -35.18 -37.11
CA ASN A 195 19.96 -35.22 -36.46
C ASN A 195 18.88 -34.42 -37.21
N SER A 196 19.16 -33.68 -38.29
CA SER A 196 18.10 -33.01 -39.05
C SER A 196 17.20 -34.03 -39.77
N TYR A 197 15.93 -33.68 -39.96
CA TYR A 197 14.99 -34.53 -40.71
C TYR A 197 15.40 -34.62 -42.19
N ARG A 198 15.91 -33.53 -42.77
CA ARG A 198 16.50 -33.52 -44.12
C ARG A 198 18.03 -33.45 -44.05
N ARG A 199 18.67 -34.50 -44.57
CA ARG A 199 20.13 -34.67 -44.65
C ARG A 199 20.61 -34.30 -46.05
N ILE A 200 20.75 -33.01 -46.31
CA ILE A 200 21.17 -32.48 -47.61
C ILE A 200 22.55 -31.85 -47.43
N ASP A 201 23.55 -32.36 -48.14
CA ASP A 201 24.87 -31.74 -48.19
C ASP A 201 24.79 -30.38 -48.88
N ASP A 202 25.13 -29.33 -48.14
CA ASP A 202 25.03 -27.95 -48.59
C ASP A 202 26.14 -27.11 -47.92
N GLN A 203 26.30 -25.85 -48.34
CA GLN A 203 27.29 -24.93 -47.79
C GLN A 203 26.65 -23.65 -47.26
N TYR A 204 26.99 -23.32 -46.02
CA TYR A 204 26.42 -22.21 -45.27
C TYR A 204 27.52 -21.24 -44.86
N TRP A 205 27.48 -20.03 -45.44
CA TRP A 205 28.41 -18.96 -45.12
C TRP A 205 27.84 -18.06 -44.04
N PHE A 206 28.49 -18.04 -42.88
CA PHE A 206 28.20 -17.17 -41.76
C PHE A 206 29.18 -15.98 -41.78
N ASP A 207 28.75 -14.88 -42.37
CA ASP A 207 29.51 -13.64 -42.47
C ASP A 207 29.39 -12.84 -41.17
N LEU A 208 30.48 -12.69 -40.41
CA LEU A 208 30.50 -12.00 -39.11
C LEU A 208 31.02 -10.57 -39.32
N TYR A 209 30.15 -9.58 -39.20
CA TYR A 209 30.51 -8.16 -39.39
C TYR A 209 30.98 -7.52 -38.09
N THR A 210 30.44 -7.97 -36.96
CA THR A 210 30.73 -7.39 -35.65
C THR A 210 30.64 -8.49 -34.61
N ILE A 211 31.65 -8.59 -33.75
CA ILE A 211 31.65 -9.38 -32.52
C ILE A 211 32.25 -8.45 -31.47
N THR A 212 31.40 -7.79 -30.69
CA THR A 212 31.87 -6.78 -29.74
C THR A 212 31.14 -6.87 -28.42
N ARG A 213 31.87 -6.59 -27.35
CA ARG A 213 31.29 -6.25 -26.06
C ARG A 213 30.77 -4.81 -26.12
N VAL A 214 29.65 -4.54 -25.46
CA VAL A 214 29.02 -3.22 -25.37
C VAL A 214 28.67 -2.90 -23.94
N ASP A 215 28.61 -1.61 -23.61
CA ASP A 215 28.22 -1.12 -22.27
C ASP A 215 26.69 -0.95 -22.13
N GLN A 216 25.95 -1.04 -23.23
CA GLN A 216 24.49 -0.99 -23.22
C GLN A 216 23.93 -2.14 -22.37
N ASN A 217 22.99 -1.85 -21.46
CA ASN A 217 22.31 -2.88 -20.68
C ASN A 217 21.35 -3.68 -21.58
N PHE A 218 21.53 -5.00 -21.61
CA PHE A 218 20.71 -5.94 -22.39
C PHE A 218 19.63 -6.65 -21.59
N ASP A 219 19.49 -6.42 -20.28
CA ASP A 219 18.51 -7.06 -19.38
C ASP A 219 17.09 -7.17 -19.98
N THR A 220 16.58 -6.05 -20.52
CA THR A 220 15.25 -5.95 -21.12
C THR A 220 15.22 -6.37 -22.59
N ILE A 221 16.38 -6.45 -23.25
CA ILE A 221 16.50 -6.82 -24.67
C ILE A 221 16.50 -8.34 -24.83
N VAL A 222 17.20 -9.07 -23.94
CA VAL A 222 17.31 -10.54 -23.98
C VAL A 222 16.12 -11.25 -23.32
N THR A 223 15.09 -10.50 -22.96
CA THR A 223 13.84 -10.99 -22.36
C THR A 223 12.70 -10.86 -23.39
N PRO A 224 11.81 -11.87 -23.54
CA PRO A 224 10.65 -11.75 -24.42
C PRO A 224 9.76 -10.56 -24.08
N GLU A 225 9.24 -9.89 -25.11
CA GLU A 225 8.31 -8.79 -24.91
C GLU A 225 7.03 -9.30 -24.22
N PRO A 226 6.57 -8.65 -23.13
CA PRO A 226 5.36 -9.09 -22.45
C PRO A 226 4.08 -8.90 -23.26
N GLY A 227 3.12 -9.78 -23.02
CA GLY A 227 1.80 -9.76 -23.63
C GLY A 227 1.79 -10.36 -25.04
N VAL A 228 2.68 -11.31 -25.33
CA VAL A 228 2.72 -12.06 -26.58
C VAL A 228 1.98 -13.38 -26.40
N PHE A 229 1.16 -13.78 -27.38
CA PHE A 229 0.44 -15.05 -27.30
C PHE A 229 1.38 -16.25 -27.45
N CYS A 230 1.60 -16.96 -26.34
CA CYS A 230 2.43 -18.15 -26.26
C CYS A 230 1.66 -19.35 -25.71
N ASP A 231 1.58 -20.42 -26.50
CA ASP A 231 0.99 -21.69 -26.05
C ASP A 231 1.87 -22.38 -24.99
N LYS A 232 3.19 -22.15 -25.03
CA LYS A 232 4.18 -22.61 -24.06
C LYS A 232 5.30 -21.58 -23.92
N TYR A 233 5.70 -21.32 -22.69
CA TYR A 233 6.96 -20.62 -22.33
C TYR A 233 8.05 -21.66 -22.00
N PHE A 234 9.30 -21.22 -21.80
CA PHE A 234 10.43 -22.10 -21.46
C PHE A 234 10.06 -23.08 -20.33
N SER A 235 10.44 -24.35 -20.49
CA SER A 235 10.09 -25.40 -19.53
C SER A 235 11.12 -25.42 -18.39
N ASP A 236 10.88 -24.62 -17.35
CA ASP A 236 11.74 -24.60 -16.17
C ASP A 236 11.43 -25.82 -15.26
N ALA A 237 11.86 -27.00 -15.69
CA ALA A 237 11.75 -28.24 -14.94
C ALA A 237 12.84 -28.39 -13.85
N SER A 238 13.91 -27.60 -13.86
CA SER A 238 15.07 -27.78 -12.97
C SER A 238 15.44 -26.58 -12.08
N ALA A 239 14.62 -25.52 -12.05
CA ALA A 239 14.91 -24.36 -11.21
C ALA A 239 14.69 -24.66 -9.72
N LYS A 240 15.78 -24.97 -9.01
CA LYS A 240 15.92 -24.75 -7.55
C LYS A 240 15.67 -23.28 -7.14
N THR A 241 15.45 -22.39 -8.10
CA THR A 241 15.14 -20.97 -7.94
C THR A 241 14.14 -20.54 -9.03
N ARG A 242 12.88 -21.00 -8.97
CA ARG A 242 11.81 -20.17 -9.59
C ARG A 242 11.89 -18.82 -8.89
N ALA A 243 11.85 -17.70 -9.61
CA ALA A 243 11.50 -16.44 -8.95
C ALA A 243 10.00 -16.59 -8.60
N PRO A 244 9.67 -16.91 -7.34
CA PRO A 244 8.28 -17.14 -6.96
C PRO A 244 7.46 -15.89 -7.27
N PHE A 245 6.24 -16.09 -7.72
CA PHE A 245 5.34 -14.97 -7.96
C PHE A 245 5.06 -14.26 -6.62
N PRO A 246 5.31 -12.94 -6.50
CA PRO A 246 5.12 -12.22 -5.25
C PRO A 246 3.64 -12.16 -4.84
N LYS A 247 3.34 -12.47 -3.58
CA LYS A 247 1.99 -12.40 -3.00
C LYS A 247 1.96 -11.44 -1.83
N LEU A 248 0.92 -10.64 -1.70
CA LEU A 248 0.75 -9.74 -0.56
C LEU A 248 0.56 -10.53 0.73
N THR A 249 1.28 -10.11 1.77
CA THR A 249 1.16 -10.62 3.15
C THR A 249 0.60 -9.59 4.11
N GLN A 250 0.46 -8.35 3.65
CA GLN A 250 -0.13 -7.26 4.40
C GLN A 250 -1.65 -7.47 4.50
N HIS A 251 -2.23 -6.95 5.57
CA HIS A 251 -3.67 -7.02 5.81
C HIS A 251 -4.39 -5.74 5.37
N SER A 252 -3.65 -4.69 5.03
CA SER A 252 -4.16 -3.42 4.52
C SER A 252 -3.35 -2.96 3.32
N VAL A 253 -4.01 -2.26 2.40
CA VAL A 253 -3.36 -1.62 1.25
C VAL A 253 -4.11 -0.37 0.80
N HIS A 254 -3.36 0.66 0.42
CA HIS A 254 -3.83 1.84 -0.29
C HIS A 254 -3.11 1.95 -1.63
N PHE A 255 -3.85 2.29 -2.70
CA PHE A 255 -3.26 2.63 -3.99
C PHE A 255 -4.22 3.46 -4.84
N ILE A 256 -3.65 4.15 -5.82
CA ILE A 256 -4.39 4.78 -6.92
C ILE A 256 -4.13 3.96 -8.19
N ALA A 257 -5.19 3.45 -8.81
CA ALA A 257 -5.15 2.78 -10.10
C ALA A 257 -5.63 3.73 -11.20
N LYS A 258 -4.84 3.89 -12.27
CA LYS A 258 -5.25 4.56 -13.50
C LYS A 258 -5.34 3.54 -14.61
N THR A 259 -6.53 3.35 -15.14
CA THR A 259 -6.80 2.35 -16.18
C THR A 259 -7.08 3.04 -17.51
N LYS A 260 -6.33 2.66 -18.55
CA LYS A 260 -6.45 3.12 -19.93
C LYS A 260 -6.71 1.93 -20.85
N GLY A 261 -7.79 1.96 -21.62
CA GLY A 261 -8.07 0.92 -22.61
C GLY A 261 -7.94 1.44 -24.03
N LEU A 262 -7.47 0.59 -24.95
CA LEU A 262 -7.43 0.90 -26.39
C LEU A 262 -8.83 1.04 -27.02
N SER A 263 -9.86 0.54 -26.34
CA SER A 263 -11.26 0.48 -26.80
C SER A 263 -12.26 0.98 -25.75
N ALA A 264 -11.79 1.43 -24.59
CA ALA A 264 -12.60 1.64 -23.40
C ALA A 264 -12.59 3.11 -22.99
N GLY A 265 -13.24 3.96 -23.79
CA GLY A 265 -13.57 5.34 -23.40
C GLY A 265 -12.40 6.16 -22.83
N PRO A 266 -12.69 7.22 -22.07
CA PRO A 266 -11.67 7.98 -21.35
C PRO A 266 -11.11 7.19 -20.15
N ALA A 267 -9.92 7.60 -19.69
CA ALA A 267 -9.22 6.94 -18.60
C ALA A 267 -10.06 6.93 -17.31
N LYS A 268 -10.10 5.78 -16.64
CA LYS A 268 -10.72 5.62 -15.31
C LYS A 268 -9.63 5.76 -14.25
N LYS A 269 -9.86 6.60 -13.24
CA LYS A 269 -9.02 6.68 -12.04
C LYS A 269 -9.81 6.10 -10.87
N GLU A 270 -9.17 5.25 -10.09
CA GLU A 270 -9.72 4.64 -8.86
C GLU A 270 -8.72 4.85 -7.73
N GLU A 271 -9.18 5.39 -6.61
CA GLU A 271 -8.47 5.35 -5.34
C GLU A 271 -9.08 4.26 -4.47
N VAL A 272 -8.23 3.37 -3.97
CA VAL A 272 -8.63 2.16 -3.28
C VAL A 272 -7.99 2.11 -1.91
N HIS A 273 -8.81 1.96 -0.88
CA HIS A 273 -8.40 1.69 0.50
C HIS A 273 -8.98 0.35 0.91
N ALA A 274 -8.15 -0.64 1.25
CA ALA A 274 -8.60 -1.99 1.57
C ALA A 274 -8.01 -2.45 2.91
N ASP A 275 -8.83 -3.07 3.75
CA ASP A 275 -8.43 -3.66 5.01
C ASP A 275 -9.10 -5.05 5.15
N ALA A 276 -8.31 -6.08 4.88
CA ALA A 276 -8.71 -7.47 4.99
C ALA A 276 -8.77 -7.98 6.44
N LYS A 277 -8.16 -7.30 7.42
CA LYS A 277 -8.35 -7.66 8.83
C LYS A 277 -9.76 -7.29 9.27
N ASN A 278 -10.18 -6.07 8.94
CA ASN A 278 -11.52 -5.56 9.24
C ASN A 278 -12.57 -5.89 8.18
N GLN A 279 -12.18 -6.57 7.10
CA GLN A 279 -13.08 -7.04 6.02
C GLN A 279 -13.87 -5.88 5.38
N ILE A 280 -13.18 -4.77 5.10
CA ILE A 280 -13.75 -3.53 4.55
C ILE A 280 -12.90 -2.97 3.40
N LEU A 281 -13.54 -2.33 2.43
CA LEU A 281 -12.91 -1.77 1.23
C LEU A 281 -13.63 -0.49 0.82
N ARG A 282 -12.91 0.57 0.45
CA ARG A 282 -13.46 1.77 -0.18
C ARG A 282 -12.86 1.93 -1.57
N ILE A 283 -13.71 2.23 -2.55
CA ILE A 283 -13.30 2.58 -3.90
C ILE A 283 -13.96 3.90 -4.29
N ALA A 284 -13.14 4.93 -4.43
CA ALA A 284 -13.54 6.19 -5.04
C ALA A 284 -13.07 6.18 -6.51
N SER A 285 -14.01 6.23 -7.45
CA SER A 285 -13.74 6.19 -8.89
C SER A 285 -14.17 7.48 -9.58
N SER A 286 -13.39 7.90 -10.57
CA SER A 286 -13.71 9.04 -11.42
C SER A 286 -13.44 8.67 -12.89
N THR A 287 -14.43 8.87 -13.76
CA THR A 287 -14.33 8.61 -15.20
C THR A 287 -14.93 9.79 -15.97
N TYR A 288 -14.26 10.27 -17.02
CA TYR A 288 -14.86 11.28 -17.89
C TYR A 288 -16.00 10.68 -18.72
N GLY A 289 -17.06 11.45 -19.00
CA GLY A 289 -18.11 11.01 -19.92
C GLY A 289 -17.60 10.90 -21.37
N LYS A 290 -18.31 10.16 -22.23
CA LYS A 290 -17.98 10.03 -23.67
C LYS A 290 -17.92 11.38 -24.41
N ASP A 291 -18.59 12.39 -23.88
CA ASP A 291 -18.64 13.75 -24.45
C ASP A 291 -17.64 14.71 -23.78
N ASN A 292 -16.66 14.20 -23.02
CA ASN A 292 -15.58 14.93 -22.34
C ASN A 292 -15.99 16.08 -21.38
N ASN A 293 -17.28 16.36 -21.17
CA ASN A 293 -17.74 17.52 -20.39
C ASN A 293 -18.35 17.21 -19.00
N LYS A 294 -18.60 15.94 -18.64
CA LYS A 294 -19.13 15.57 -17.32
C LYS A 294 -18.26 14.50 -16.68
N LEU A 295 -17.67 14.81 -15.53
CA LEU A 295 -16.99 13.83 -14.67
C LEU A 295 -18.07 12.99 -13.98
N ILE A 296 -17.96 11.67 -14.06
CA ILE A 296 -18.79 10.75 -13.29
C ILE A 296 -17.93 10.25 -12.15
N THR A 297 -18.31 10.61 -10.93
CA THR A 297 -17.67 10.09 -9.72
C THR A 297 -18.58 9.04 -9.06
N THR A 298 -17.96 8.04 -8.45
CA THR A 298 -18.65 7.04 -7.61
C THR A 298 -17.79 6.80 -6.38
N ASP A 299 -18.38 6.71 -5.21
CA ASP A 299 -17.64 6.35 -3.99
C ASP A 299 -18.42 5.29 -3.24
N ILE A 300 -17.80 4.13 -3.04
CA ILE A 300 -18.46 2.96 -2.46
C ILE A 300 -17.58 2.37 -1.37
N ILE A 301 -18.17 2.18 -0.18
CA ILE A 301 -17.60 1.37 0.90
C ILE A 301 -18.29 -0.01 0.90
N TYR A 302 -17.50 -1.08 0.82
CA TYR A 302 -17.94 -2.47 0.91
C TYR A 302 -17.61 -3.03 2.29
N ASP A 303 -18.63 -3.48 3.02
CA ASP A 303 -18.50 -4.24 4.25
C ASP A 303 -18.75 -5.73 3.94
N TYR A 304 -17.69 -6.54 3.94
CA TYR A 304 -17.78 -7.96 3.62
C TYR A 304 -18.34 -8.79 4.78
N GLN A 305 -18.28 -8.27 6.02
CA GLN A 305 -18.84 -8.95 7.19
C GLN A 305 -20.37 -8.95 7.12
N LEU A 306 -20.95 -7.78 6.82
CA LEU A 306 -22.40 -7.59 6.68
C LEU A 306 -22.92 -7.83 5.26
N GLY A 307 -22.05 -7.74 4.25
CA GLY A 307 -22.39 -7.98 2.85
C GLY A 307 -23.12 -6.82 2.22
N LEU A 308 -22.72 -5.60 2.58
CA LEU A 308 -23.34 -4.35 2.20
C LEU A 308 -22.37 -3.47 1.40
N GLY A 309 -22.91 -2.77 0.41
CA GLY A 309 -22.27 -1.64 -0.26
C GLY A 309 -22.96 -0.35 0.14
N TYR A 310 -22.19 0.60 0.66
CA TYR A 310 -22.59 1.97 0.98
C TYR A 310 -22.11 2.86 -0.17
N GLU A 311 -23.04 3.39 -0.96
CA GLU A 311 -22.75 4.24 -2.12
C GLU A 311 -23.08 5.70 -1.80
N PHE A 312 -22.09 6.57 -1.93
CA PHE A 312 -22.17 8.00 -1.65
C PHE A 312 -22.35 8.80 -2.95
N THR A 313 -23.27 9.75 -2.96
CA THR A 313 -23.49 10.66 -4.08
C THR A 313 -22.76 11.98 -3.87
N GLU A 314 -22.53 12.74 -4.96
CA GLU A 314 -21.94 14.09 -4.91
C GLU A 314 -22.76 15.09 -4.07
N GLU A 315 -24.04 14.80 -3.84
CA GLU A 315 -24.96 15.61 -3.02
C GLU A 315 -24.90 15.26 -1.52
N GLY A 316 -23.99 14.36 -1.12
CA GLY A 316 -23.83 13.90 0.27
C GLY A 316 -24.86 12.87 0.72
N ASN A 317 -25.69 12.35 -0.19
CA ASN A 317 -26.64 11.28 0.14
C ASN A 317 -25.94 9.92 0.11
N CYS A 318 -26.19 9.09 1.12
CA CYS A 318 -25.74 7.70 1.14
C CYS A 318 -26.89 6.73 0.86
N SER A 319 -26.64 5.71 0.05
CA SER A 319 -27.54 4.59 -0.17
C SER A 319 -26.88 3.27 0.22
N VAL A 320 -27.67 2.35 0.79
CA VAL A 320 -27.18 1.03 1.23
C VAL A 320 -27.80 -0.05 0.37
N SER A 321 -26.97 -0.94 -0.17
CA SER A 321 -27.39 -2.00 -1.09
C SER A 321 -26.69 -3.34 -0.79
N PRO A 322 -27.28 -4.48 -1.19
CA PRO A 322 -26.65 -5.78 -0.99
C PRO A 322 -25.44 -5.94 -1.94
N MET A 323 -24.36 -6.49 -1.42
CA MET A 323 -23.20 -6.83 -2.24
C MET A 323 -23.49 -7.98 -3.20
N SER A 324 -22.85 -7.93 -4.37
CA SER A 324 -22.89 -8.98 -5.37
C SER A 324 -21.63 -9.84 -5.32
N LEU A 325 -21.68 -11.06 -5.88
CA LEU A 325 -20.50 -11.91 -6.07
C LEU A 325 -19.47 -11.33 -7.06
N SER A 326 -19.82 -10.23 -7.74
CA SER A 326 -18.90 -9.44 -8.57
C SER A 326 -18.19 -8.32 -7.80
N ALA A 327 -18.44 -8.17 -6.49
CA ALA A 327 -17.71 -7.17 -5.72
C ALA A 327 -16.19 -7.49 -5.72
N PRO A 328 -15.33 -6.46 -5.66
CA PRO A 328 -13.88 -6.63 -5.80
C PRO A 328 -13.30 -7.55 -4.73
N GLY A 329 -12.21 -8.27 -5.02
CA GLY A 329 -11.48 -9.05 -4.00
C GLY A 329 -12.25 -10.18 -3.29
N ILE A 330 -13.45 -10.56 -3.75
CA ILE A 330 -14.23 -11.66 -3.16
C ILE A 330 -13.52 -13.00 -3.37
N LEU A 331 -13.28 -13.72 -2.27
CA LEU A 331 -12.84 -15.11 -2.26
C LEU A 331 -13.74 -15.95 -1.34
N GLN A 332 -14.06 -17.18 -1.74
CA GLN A 332 -14.80 -18.11 -0.88
C GLN A 332 -13.87 -18.68 0.19
N ASP A 333 -14.26 -18.57 1.45
CA ASP A 333 -13.54 -19.12 2.59
C ASP A 333 -13.77 -20.63 2.70
N SER A 334 -12.78 -21.40 2.24
CA SER A 334 -12.79 -22.86 2.27
C SER A 334 -12.61 -23.46 3.66
N SER A 335 -12.19 -22.66 4.67
CA SER A 335 -12.06 -23.14 6.05
C SER A 335 -13.40 -23.39 6.73
N LEU A 336 -14.46 -22.77 6.20
CA LEU A 336 -15.82 -22.95 6.71
C LEU A 336 -16.54 -23.99 5.87
N SER A 337 -17.13 -24.98 6.53
CA SER A 337 -17.83 -26.13 5.93
C SER A 337 -18.94 -25.77 4.93
N TYR A 338 -19.37 -24.51 4.89
CA TYR A 338 -20.42 -24.03 4.00
C TYR A 338 -20.04 -22.82 3.11
N GLY A 339 -18.78 -22.36 3.18
CA GLY A 339 -18.16 -21.45 2.21
C GLY A 339 -18.73 -20.03 2.15
N ASN A 340 -18.52 -19.24 3.21
CA ASN A 340 -18.80 -17.79 3.22
C ASN A 340 -17.79 -17.05 2.33
N TYR A 341 -18.09 -15.81 1.97
CA TYR A 341 -17.19 -14.99 1.16
C TYR A 341 -16.51 -13.92 2.01
N LYS A 342 -15.25 -13.64 1.70
CA LYS A 342 -14.41 -12.64 2.39
C LYS A 342 -13.60 -11.81 1.40
N LEU A 343 -13.12 -10.66 1.86
CA LEU A 343 -12.13 -9.86 1.15
C LEU A 343 -10.76 -10.53 1.25
N ASP A 344 -10.13 -10.72 0.10
CA ASP A 344 -8.74 -11.16 -0.05
C ASP A 344 -7.97 -10.17 -0.92
N LEU A 345 -6.87 -9.60 -0.39
CA LEU A 345 -6.09 -8.58 -1.09
C LEU A 345 -5.33 -9.12 -2.30
N ASN A 346 -4.91 -10.39 -2.25
CA ASN A 346 -4.28 -11.03 -3.41
C ASN A 346 -5.32 -11.18 -4.52
N ARG A 347 -6.55 -11.57 -4.20
CA ARG A 347 -7.65 -11.63 -5.16
C ARG A 347 -8.01 -10.26 -5.73
N LEU A 348 -8.00 -9.20 -4.91
CA LEU A 348 -8.28 -7.82 -5.32
C LEU A 348 -7.32 -7.35 -6.42
N LEU A 349 -6.04 -7.71 -6.31
CA LEU A 349 -4.98 -7.33 -7.23
C LEU A 349 -4.60 -8.43 -8.24
N ASN A 350 -5.38 -9.52 -8.28
CA ASN A 350 -5.17 -10.68 -9.14
C ASN A 350 -3.78 -11.33 -8.97
N LEU A 351 -3.31 -11.39 -7.73
CA LEU A 351 -2.07 -12.00 -7.27
C LEU A 351 -2.26 -13.43 -6.71
N ASP A 352 -3.51 -13.90 -6.66
CA ASP A 352 -3.89 -15.24 -6.19
C ASP A 352 -3.64 -16.35 -7.23
N VAL A 353 -3.27 -15.97 -8.46
CA VAL A 353 -3.08 -16.88 -9.59
C VAL A 353 -1.59 -17.14 -9.86
N ASN A 354 -1.30 -18.24 -10.54
CA ASN A 354 0.06 -18.60 -10.92
C ASN A 354 0.48 -17.87 -12.19
N TYR A 355 1.51 -17.03 -12.08
CA TYR A 355 2.15 -16.40 -13.23
C TYR A 355 3.52 -16.99 -13.52
N HIS A 356 3.92 -16.93 -14.78
CA HIS A 356 5.25 -17.27 -15.26
C HIS A 356 6.14 -16.05 -15.23
N TYR A 357 7.30 -16.16 -14.60
CA TYR A 357 8.30 -15.10 -14.63
C TYR A 357 8.88 -14.96 -16.04
N LEU A 358 8.80 -13.76 -16.62
CA LEU A 358 9.40 -13.46 -17.93
C LEU A 358 10.84 -12.96 -17.76
N GLY A 359 11.06 -12.02 -16.84
CA GLY A 359 12.36 -11.35 -16.67
C GLY A 359 12.20 -9.85 -16.45
N PRO A 360 13.31 -9.09 -16.47
CA PRO A 360 13.28 -7.63 -16.52
C PRO A 360 12.49 -7.12 -17.72
N ALA A 361 11.66 -6.10 -17.52
CA ALA A 361 10.79 -5.54 -18.56
C ALA A 361 10.64 -4.03 -18.42
N LEU A 362 10.23 -3.37 -19.51
CA LEU A 362 9.84 -1.97 -19.51
C LEU A 362 8.32 -1.85 -19.35
N PHE A 363 7.86 -0.77 -18.71
CA PHE A 363 6.45 -0.46 -18.57
C PHE A 363 6.24 1.02 -18.93
N GLU A 364 5.48 1.30 -19.99
CA GLU A 364 5.46 2.57 -20.75
C GLU A 364 5.27 3.86 -19.91
N ASP A 365 4.63 3.79 -18.74
CA ASP A 365 4.39 4.94 -17.85
C ASP A 365 5.49 5.13 -16.78
N ARG A 366 6.48 4.23 -16.70
CA ARG A 366 7.52 4.21 -15.66
C ARG A 366 8.84 3.71 -16.21
N ASP A 367 9.83 4.61 -16.26
CA ASP A 367 11.23 4.29 -16.58
C ASP A 367 12.03 3.84 -15.34
N ASP A 368 11.34 3.35 -14.30
CA ASP A 368 11.97 2.95 -13.04
C ASP A 368 12.93 1.77 -13.28
N ILE A 369 14.17 1.90 -12.82
CA ILE A 369 15.18 0.84 -12.91
C ILE A 369 14.74 -0.33 -12.02
N GLY A 370 14.66 -1.55 -12.57
CA GLY A 370 14.39 -2.77 -11.80
C GLY A 370 12.95 -3.29 -11.88
N ILE A 371 12.19 -2.95 -12.92
CA ILE A 371 10.88 -3.56 -13.20
C ILE A 371 11.04 -4.96 -13.79
N HIS A 372 10.24 -5.88 -13.29
CA HIS A 372 10.17 -7.27 -13.70
C HIS A 372 8.73 -7.66 -14.07
N ALA A 373 8.58 -8.54 -15.05
CA ALA A 373 7.27 -8.99 -15.55
C ALA A 373 6.99 -10.45 -15.24
N TRP A 374 5.73 -10.72 -14.89
CA TRP A 374 5.14 -12.04 -14.73
C TRP A 374 3.89 -12.14 -15.58
N GLU A 375 3.67 -13.27 -16.24
CA GLU A 375 2.59 -13.42 -17.21
C GLU A 375 1.79 -14.71 -17.04
N MET A 376 0.49 -14.61 -17.26
CA MET A 376 -0.43 -15.73 -17.27
C MET A 376 -1.27 -15.69 -18.55
N TYR A 377 -1.52 -16.89 -19.09
CA TYR A 377 -2.46 -17.11 -20.17
C TYR A 377 -3.76 -17.74 -19.64
N SER A 378 -4.90 -17.16 -20.02
CA SER A 378 -6.24 -17.63 -19.65
C SER A 378 -7.12 -17.86 -20.88
N LYS A 379 -7.77 -19.03 -20.93
CA LYS A 379 -8.75 -19.37 -21.96
C LYS A 379 -10.15 -18.92 -21.55
N SER A 380 -10.92 -18.38 -22.50
CA SER A 380 -12.34 -18.02 -22.31
C SER A 380 -12.62 -17.07 -21.13
N ALA A 381 -11.73 -16.12 -20.86
CA ALA A 381 -11.86 -15.17 -19.75
C ALA A 381 -12.74 -13.96 -20.11
N LYS A 382 -13.39 -13.36 -19.11
CA LYS A 382 -14.22 -12.16 -19.28
C LYS A 382 -13.36 -10.90 -19.26
N VAL A 383 -13.49 -10.06 -20.29
CA VAL A 383 -12.81 -8.77 -20.42
C VAL A 383 -13.81 -7.73 -20.89
N GLY A 384 -14.04 -6.68 -20.08
CA GLY A 384 -15.06 -5.66 -20.37
C GLY A 384 -16.47 -6.26 -20.52
N GLY A 385 -16.81 -7.24 -19.69
CA GLY A 385 -18.11 -7.92 -19.70
C GLY A 385 -18.32 -8.95 -20.82
N LYS A 386 -17.38 -9.10 -21.76
CA LYS A 386 -17.46 -10.07 -22.87
C LYS A 386 -16.49 -11.23 -22.65
N ASN A 387 -16.92 -12.45 -22.92
CA ASN A 387 -16.02 -13.62 -22.95
C ASN A 387 -15.07 -13.49 -24.15
N ARG A 388 -13.76 -13.61 -23.88
CA ARG A 388 -12.70 -13.56 -24.89
C ARG A 388 -11.96 -14.90 -24.90
N PRO A 389 -11.66 -15.48 -26.07
CA PRO A 389 -11.14 -16.84 -26.16
C PRO A 389 -9.73 -16.95 -25.59
N ASN A 390 -8.90 -15.93 -25.82
CA ASN A 390 -7.49 -15.89 -25.40
C ASN A 390 -7.22 -14.57 -24.68
N VAL A 391 -6.79 -14.63 -23.41
CA VAL A 391 -6.45 -13.46 -22.61
C VAL A 391 -5.10 -13.66 -21.97
N ILE A 392 -4.26 -12.64 -22.08
CA ILE A 392 -2.93 -12.59 -21.49
C ILE A 392 -2.94 -11.49 -20.45
N THR A 393 -2.57 -11.85 -19.22
CA THR A 393 -2.44 -10.90 -18.12
C THR A 393 -0.99 -10.86 -17.69
N THR A 394 -0.40 -9.67 -17.75
CA THR A 394 0.97 -9.41 -17.34
C THR A 394 0.95 -8.50 -16.11
N GLN A 395 1.64 -8.91 -15.06
CA GLN A 395 1.88 -8.13 -13.84
C GLN A 395 3.31 -7.59 -13.90
N TYR A 396 3.46 -6.28 -13.69
CA TYR A 396 4.74 -5.59 -13.63
C TYR A 396 5.01 -5.22 -12.18
N LEU A 397 6.14 -5.70 -11.64
CA LEU A 397 6.53 -5.42 -10.27
C LEU A 397 7.94 -4.84 -10.23
N SER A 398 8.12 -3.82 -9.42
CA SER A 398 9.43 -3.23 -9.15
C SER A 398 10.08 -3.89 -7.94
N LYS A 399 11.36 -4.22 -8.04
CA LYS A 399 12.14 -4.76 -6.93
C LYS A 399 12.57 -3.61 -6.01
N LEU A 400 12.28 -3.71 -4.71
CA LEU A 400 12.75 -2.72 -3.73
C LEU A 400 14.29 -2.81 -3.59
N THR A 401 14.96 -1.66 -3.55
CA THR A 401 16.43 -1.55 -3.60
C THR A 401 17.13 -1.97 -2.30
N ASP A 402 16.39 -2.16 -1.21
CA ASP A 402 16.93 -2.42 0.13
C ASP A 402 17.15 -3.92 0.40
N GLU A 403 17.99 -4.61 -0.38
CA GLU A 403 18.49 -6.00 -0.21
C GLU A 403 17.44 -7.12 0.08
N ARG A 404 16.16 -6.79 0.23
CA ARG A 404 15.02 -7.67 0.44
C ARG A 404 14.46 -8.07 -0.92
N THR A 405 14.01 -9.31 -1.04
CA THR A 405 13.33 -9.85 -2.22
C THR A 405 11.90 -9.34 -2.35
N ASP A 406 11.65 -8.08 -1.98
CA ASP A 406 10.30 -7.53 -1.87
C ASP A 406 9.96 -6.80 -3.18
N TYR A 407 8.79 -7.11 -3.72
CA TYR A 407 8.29 -6.59 -4.99
C TYR A 407 7.02 -5.78 -4.76
N THR A 408 6.94 -4.60 -5.38
CA THR A 408 5.74 -3.74 -5.36
C THR A 408 5.08 -3.75 -6.74
N LEU A 409 3.77 -3.94 -6.79
CA LEU A 409 3.00 -3.91 -8.03
C LEU A 409 2.99 -2.48 -8.61
N VAL A 410 3.49 -2.32 -9.83
CA VAL A 410 3.56 -1.02 -10.52
C VAL A 410 2.58 -0.91 -11.69
N GLY A 411 2.24 -2.04 -12.31
CA GLY A 411 1.34 -2.05 -13.46
C GLY A 411 0.77 -3.43 -13.76
N THR A 412 -0.36 -3.45 -14.46
CA THR A 412 -0.97 -4.66 -15.02
C THR A 412 -1.37 -4.37 -16.45
N THR A 413 -1.06 -5.28 -17.39
CA THR A 413 -1.61 -5.23 -18.75
C THR A 413 -2.46 -6.45 -19.02
N LEU A 414 -3.59 -6.26 -19.68
CA LEU A 414 -4.47 -7.31 -20.15
C LEU A 414 -4.65 -7.16 -21.66
N LYS A 415 -4.12 -8.12 -22.42
CA LYS A 415 -4.27 -8.20 -23.88
C LYS A 415 -5.16 -9.38 -24.24
N ALA A 416 -6.24 -9.13 -24.98
CA ALA A 416 -7.15 -10.17 -25.46
C ALA A 416 -6.99 -10.38 -26.97
N TYR A 417 -7.01 -11.65 -27.37
CA TYR A 417 -6.86 -12.09 -28.76
C TYR A 417 -8.07 -12.90 -29.22
N ASP A 418 -8.38 -12.83 -30.51
CA ASP A 418 -9.37 -13.71 -31.14
C ASP A 418 -8.78 -15.11 -31.44
N ASN A 419 -9.58 -15.98 -32.04
CA ASN A 419 -9.14 -17.33 -32.45
C ASN A 419 -8.08 -17.31 -33.56
N ASN A 420 -7.99 -16.21 -34.31
CA ASN A 420 -6.99 -15.98 -35.36
C ASN A 420 -5.73 -15.29 -34.80
N LYS A 421 -5.59 -15.23 -33.47
CA LYS A 421 -4.46 -14.60 -32.76
C LYS A 421 -4.30 -13.11 -33.07
N LYS A 422 -5.36 -12.42 -33.48
CA LYS A 422 -5.38 -10.96 -33.65
C LYS A 422 -5.80 -10.30 -32.34
N MET A 423 -5.06 -9.28 -31.90
CA MET A 423 -5.40 -8.51 -30.70
C MET A 423 -6.72 -7.75 -30.94
N ILE A 424 -7.65 -7.89 -30.00
CA ILE A 424 -9.01 -7.30 -30.07
C ILE A 424 -9.33 -6.40 -28.89
N ALA A 425 -8.55 -6.46 -27.81
CA ALA A 425 -8.64 -5.52 -26.69
C ALA A 425 -7.30 -5.43 -25.97
N ASN A 426 -7.00 -4.25 -25.43
CA ASN A 426 -5.87 -4.01 -24.54
C ASN A 426 -6.31 -3.06 -23.42
N LEU A 427 -5.98 -3.42 -22.19
CA LEU A 427 -6.22 -2.65 -20.98
C LEU A 427 -4.90 -2.55 -20.22
N THR A 428 -4.48 -1.34 -19.90
CA THR A 428 -3.31 -1.07 -19.07
C THR A 428 -3.78 -0.38 -17.81
N THR A 429 -3.37 -0.88 -16.66
CA THR A 429 -3.61 -0.29 -15.34
C THR A 429 -2.27 0.04 -14.71
N SER A 430 -2.06 1.31 -14.36
CA SER A 430 -0.87 1.80 -13.68
C SER A 430 -1.21 2.10 -12.22
N TYR A 431 -0.40 1.59 -11.29
CA TYR A 431 -0.62 1.74 -9.84
C TYR A 431 0.31 2.82 -9.29
N PHE A 432 -0.21 3.67 -8.40
CA PHE A 432 0.48 4.79 -7.78
C PHE A 432 0.18 4.86 -6.28
N ASN A 433 1.00 5.60 -5.53
CA ASN A 433 0.84 5.84 -4.10
C ASN A 433 0.55 4.56 -3.32
N TYR A 434 1.36 3.53 -3.57
CA TYR A 434 1.17 2.23 -2.97
C TYR A 434 1.62 2.28 -1.50
N GLY A 435 0.68 2.12 -0.57
CA GLY A 435 0.91 2.14 0.87
C GLY A 435 0.36 0.88 1.54
N TYR A 436 0.98 0.45 2.64
CA TYR A 436 0.61 -0.77 3.37
C TYR A 436 0.08 -0.50 4.79
N GLU A 437 0.29 0.70 5.31
CA GLU A 437 -0.10 1.09 6.65
C GLU A 437 -1.04 2.28 6.58
N MET A 438 -2.10 2.22 7.36
CA MET A 438 -3.07 3.28 7.54
C MET A 438 -3.30 3.42 9.04
N SER A 439 -3.16 4.62 9.58
CA SER A 439 -3.40 4.83 11.01
C SER A 439 -4.86 4.54 11.37
N SER A 440 -5.16 4.21 12.62
CA SER A 440 -6.56 4.02 13.04
C SER A 440 -7.42 5.24 12.76
N SER A 441 -6.87 6.45 12.91
CA SER A 441 -7.57 7.71 12.62
C SER A 441 -7.96 7.79 11.15
N ASP A 442 -6.98 7.58 10.26
CA ASP A 442 -7.23 7.59 8.81
C ASP A 442 -8.20 6.47 8.41
N SER A 443 -8.09 5.29 9.02
CA SER A 443 -9.00 4.16 8.80
C SER A 443 -10.44 4.51 9.17
N MET A 444 -10.67 5.17 10.30
CA MET A 444 -12.01 5.57 10.74
C MET A 444 -12.60 6.65 9.83
N GLU A 445 -11.79 7.64 9.43
CA GLU A 445 -12.24 8.69 8.50
C GLU A 445 -12.56 8.09 7.12
N LYS A 446 -11.66 7.27 6.56
CA LYS A 446 -11.82 6.72 5.22
C LYS A 446 -12.92 5.66 5.13
N PHE A 447 -13.23 4.95 6.21
CA PHE A 447 -14.29 3.94 6.20
C PHE A 447 -15.57 4.37 6.94
N SER A 448 -15.72 5.64 7.26
CA SER A 448 -16.92 6.16 7.91
C SER A 448 -18.14 5.99 7.00
N VAL A 449 -19.21 5.44 7.57
CA VAL A 449 -20.55 5.36 6.95
C VAL A 449 -21.56 6.21 7.71
N ARG A 450 -21.09 7.17 8.53
CA ARG A 450 -21.95 8.02 9.38
C ARG A 450 -23.01 8.75 8.56
N ASP A 451 -22.69 9.21 7.36
CA ASP A 451 -23.62 9.93 6.47
C ASP A 451 -24.82 9.08 6.00
N CYS A 452 -24.76 7.75 6.20
CA CYS A 452 -25.87 6.83 5.95
C CYS A 452 -26.90 6.81 7.08
N TYR A 453 -26.62 7.49 8.20
CA TYR A 453 -27.42 7.51 9.42
C TYR A 453 -27.76 8.96 9.78
N SER A 454 -28.91 9.44 9.29
CA SER A 454 -29.36 10.82 9.52
C SER A 454 -30.13 11.04 10.83
N ASP A 455 -30.57 9.96 11.49
CA ASP A 455 -31.24 10.04 12.80
C ASP A 455 -30.18 10.11 13.91
N PRO A 456 -30.15 11.16 14.75
CA PRO A 456 -29.25 11.23 15.91
C PRO A 456 -29.39 10.05 16.88
N LYS A 457 -30.55 9.37 16.90
CA LYS A 457 -30.75 8.14 17.70
C LYS A 457 -30.06 6.92 17.11
N ALA A 458 -29.60 7.00 15.87
CA ALA A 458 -28.90 5.93 15.18
C ALA A 458 -27.39 5.94 15.45
N GLU A 459 -26.93 6.72 16.43
CA GLU A 459 -25.58 6.62 16.98
C GLU A 459 -25.61 6.65 18.51
N LYS A 460 -24.62 6.00 19.13
CA LYS A 460 -24.45 5.97 20.58
C LYS A 460 -22.97 6.03 20.94
N THR A 461 -22.61 6.91 21.86
CA THR A 461 -21.25 7.02 22.37
C THR A 461 -21.15 6.38 23.74
N ILE A 462 -20.13 5.52 23.91
CA ILE A 462 -19.84 4.78 25.13
C ILE A 462 -18.46 5.19 25.64
N ALA A 463 -18.35 5.47 26.92
CA ALA A 463 -17.07 5.74 27.57
C ALA A 463 -16.59 4.52 28.36
N PHE A 464 -15.35 4.11 28.13
CA PHE A 464 -14.65 3.04 28.84
C PHE A 464 -13.58 3.63 29.76
N PHE A 465 -13.61 3.29 31.04
CA PHE A 465 -12.69 3.85 32.04
C PHE A 465 -11.68 2.81 32.49
N PHE A 466 -10.39 3.15 32.45
CA PHE A 466 -9.27 2.27 32.79
C PHE A 466 -8.36 2.94 33.81
N THR A 467 -7.85 2.17 34.77
CA THR A 467 -6.82 2.61 35.72
C THR A 467 -5.46 2.05 35.34
N CYS A 468 -4.39 2.78 35.63
CA CYS A 468 -3.02 2.30 35.46
C CYS A 468 -2.38 2.06 36.83
N THR A 469 -1.93 0.83 37.09
CA THR A 469 -1.43 0.39 38.41
C THR A 469 0.08 0.59 38.58
N ASP A 470 0.86 0.35 37.52
CA ASP A 470 2.33 0.27 37.61
C ASP A 470 3.06 1.38 36.83
N THR A 471 2.37 2.05 35.90
CA THR A 471 2.92 3.14 35.10
C THR A 471 1.87 4.25 35.02
N PRO A 472 2.23 5.53 35.24
CA PRO A 472 1.32 6.65 35.04
C PRO A 472 0.61 6.57 33.68
N CYS A 473 -0.70 6.81 33.66
CA CYS A 473 -1.50 6.62 32.45
C CYS A 473 -1.07 7.60 31.32
N ASP A 474 -0.57 8.79 31.67
CA ASP A 474 -0.03 9.78 30.74
C ASP A 474 1.18 9.28 29.93
N TYR A 475 1.95 8.33 30.45
CA TYR A 475 2.98 7.63 29.68
C TYR A 475 2.41 6.89 28.47
N LEU A 476 1.15 6.42 28.55
CA LEU A 476 0.49 5.72 27.45
C LEU A 476 0.02 6.66 26.34
N ASN A 477 0.10 7.99 26.52
CA ASN A 477 -0.24 8.96 25.48
C ASN A 477 0.66 8.81 24.24
N GLN A 478 1.91 8.36 24.41
CA GLN A 478 2.79 8.03 23.28
C GLN A 478 2.28 6.86 22.44
N TYR A 479 1.30 6.09 22.93
CA TYR A 479 0.67 4.96 22.25
C TYR A 479 -0.76 5.25 21.80
N TYR A 480 -1.19 6.52 21.77
CA TYR A 480 -2.55 6.95 21.43
C TYR A 480 -3.16 6.19 20.22
N TYR A 481 -2.49 6.19 19.07
CA TYR A 481 -3.01 5.53 17.86
C TYR A 481 -3.06 4.00 17.99
N ARG A 482 -2.11 3.39 18.71
CA ARG A 482 -2.12 1.95 18.98
C ARG A 482 -3.26 1.57 19.93
N ILE A 483 -3.63 2.46 20.85
CA ILE A 483 -4.81 2.29 21.71
C ILE A 483 -6.07 2.30 20.85
N GLN A 484 -6.21 3.24 19.92
CA GLN A 484 -7.34 3.24 18.98
C GLN A 484 -7.42 1.93 18.17
N GLU A 485 -6.29 1.45 17.63
CA GLU A 485 -6.24 0.18 16.88
C GLU A 485 -6.63 -1.02 17.75
N ALA A 486 -6.10 -1.11 18.97
CA ALA A 486 -6.39 -2.21 19.89
C ALA A 486 -7.85 -2.21 20.36
N VAL A 487 -8.44 -1.03 20.59
CA VAL A 487 -9.86 -0.88 20.91
C VAL A 487 -10.71 -1.35 19.73
N LYS A 488 -10.43 -0.87 18.51
CA LYS A 488 -11.14 -1.28 17.30
C LYS A 488 -11.05 -2.79 17.09
N GLU A 489 -9.84 -3.35 17.22
CA GLU A 489 -9.60 -4.78 17.12
C GLU A 489 -10.39 -5.58 18.16
N ALA A 490 -10.40 -5.15 19.42
CA ALA A 490 -11.16 -5.82 20.47
C ALA A 490 -12.67 -5.82 20.17
N LEU A 491 -13.21 -4.69 19.70
CA LEU A 491 -14.63 -4.53 19.37
C LEU A 491 -15.07 -5.38 18.16
N VAL A 492 -14.20 -5.52 17.16
CA VAL A 492 -14.48 -6.31 15.95
C VAL A 492 -14.26 -7.81 16.19
N ASN A 493 -13.21 -8.19 16.92
CA ASN A 493 -12.82 -9.60 17.14
C ASN A 493 -13.79 -10.40 18.01
N THR A 494 -14.58 -9.75 18.88
CA THR A 494 -15.71 -10.41 19.56
C THR A 494 -16.72 -10.98 18.56
N GLY A 495 -16.70 -10.50 17.31
CA GLY A 495 -17.68 -10.83 16.29
C GLY A 495 -19.06 -10.33 16.71
N THR A 496 -19.12 -9.16 17.34
CA THR A 496 -20.38 -8.55 17.80
C THR A 496 -20.63 -7.17 17.19
N LEU A 497 -19.61 -6.52 16.64
CA LEU A 497 -19.74 -5.25 15.92
C LEU A 497 -18.98 -5.35 14.59
N SER A 498 -19.59 -4.88 13.51
CA SER A 498 -18.87 -4.70 12.25
C SER A 498 -17.96 -3.46 12.31
N ALA A 499 -16.83 -3.51 11.60
CA ALA A 499 -15.88 -2.40 11.62
C ALA A 499 -16.47 -1.09 11.07
N SER A 500 -17.41 -1.18 10.12
CA SER A 500 -18.15 -0.04 9.55
C SER A 500 -19.00 0.71 10.57
N ARG A 501 -19.48 0.04 11.63
CA ARG A 501 -20.32 0.66 12.66
C ARG A 501 -19.53 1.46 13.68
N ILE A 502 -18.20 1.32 13.73
CA ILE A 502 -17.35 2.08 14.65
C ILE A 502 -16.98 3.39 13.97
N SER A 503 -17.69 4.46 14.32
CA SER A 503 -17.52 5.77 13.67
C SER A 503 -16.32 6.54 14.21
N ASN A 504 -16.05 6.43 15.52
CA ASN A 504 -14.97 7.16 16.17
C ASN A 504 -14.47 6.42 17.42
N ILE A 505 -13.19 6.57 17.73
CA ILE A 505 -12.55 6.11 18.97
C ILE A 505 -11.65 7.25 19.45
N GLU A 506 -11.93 7.78 20.62
CA GLU A 506 -11.22 8.93 21.20
C GLU A 506 -10.76 8.60 22.63
N PRO A 507 -9.48 8.25 22.81
CA PRO A 507 -8.86 8.14 24.13
C PRO A 507 -8.58 9.51 24.75
N ILE A 508 -9.07 9.75 25.96
CA ILE A 508 -8.65 10.84 26.85
C ILE A 508 -7.77 10.22 27.93
N ILE A 509 -6.49 10.58 27.93
CA ILE A 509 -5.47 9.98 28.80
C ILE A 509 -5.01 11.04 29.80
N ASN A 510 -5.29 10.80 31.08
CA ASN A 510 -4.85 11.61 32.20
C ASN A 510 -3.75 10.86 32.99
N SER A 511 -3.21 11.46 34.06
CA SER A 511 -2.13 10.82 34.84
C SER A 511 -2.55 9.51 35.54
N ASN A 512 -3.82 9.39 35.92
CA ASN A 512 -4.32 8.28 36.75
C ASN A 512 -5.32 7.37 36.02
N GLU A 513 -5.87 7.84 34.91
CA GLU A 513 -6.98 7.18 34.23
C GLU A 513 -6.91 7.40 32.72
N ILE A 514 -7.40 6.41 31.97
CA ILE A 514 -7.71 6.52 30.55
C ILE A 514 -9.22 6.38 30.38
N ILE A 515 -9.84 7.33 29.70
CA ILE A 515 -11.24 7.29 29.31
C ILE A 515 -11.30 7.16 27.79
N ILE A 516 -11.84 6.08 27.26
CA ILE A 516 -11.94 5.90 25.81
C ILE A 516 -13.40 6.08 25.39
N TYR A 517 -13.68 7.10 24.60
CA TYR A 517 -14.99 7.31 23.99
C TYR A 517 -15.06 6.56 22.67
N VAL A 518 -16.10 5.75 22.50
CA VAL A 518 -16.34 5.00 21.25
C VAL A 518 -17.73 5.33 20.76
N THR A 519 -17.82 5.88 19.55
CA THR A 519 -19.09 6.17 18.87
C THR A 519 -19.44 5.02 17.96
N ILE A 520 -20.59 4.39 18.22
CA ILE A 520 -21.08 3.22 17.50
C ILE A 520 -22.40 3.58 16.81
N LEU A 521 -22.47 3.29 15.51
CA LEU A 521 -23.66 3.48 14.68
C LEU A 521 -24.64 2.32 14.84
N ASP A 522 -25.91 2.57 14.55
CA ASP A 522 -26.94 1.55 14.60
C ASP A 522 -26.69 0.44 13.58
N PHE A 523 -27.20 -0.75 13.87
CA PHE A 523 -27.01 -1.88 12.95
C PHE A 523 -27.87 -1.66 11.69
N PRO A 524 -27.34 -1.89 10.48
CA PRO A 524 -28.13 -1.74 9.26
C PRO A 524 -29.34 -2.67 9.23
N ARG A 525 -30.44 -2.23 8.60
CA ARG A 525 -31.64 -3.08 8.39
C ARG A 525 -31.25 -4.37 7.67
N ILE A 526 -31.68 -5.52 8.19
CA ILE A 526 -31.25 -6.83 7.68
C ILE A 526 -31.72 -7.05 6.24
N LYS A 527 -32.86 -6.46 5.85
CA LYS A 527 -33.36 -6.47 4.48
C LYS A 527 -32.38 -5.90 3.45
N ASN A 528 -31.50 -4.97 3.84
CA ASN A 528 -30.50 -4.40 2.93
C ASN A 528 -29.43 -5.42 2.50
N ALA A 529 -29.24 -6.50 3.26
CA ALA A 529 -28.32 -7.58 2.91
C ALA A 529 -28.86 -8.50 1.80
N PHE A 530 -30.13 -8.35 1.42
CA PHE A 530 -30.80 -9.23 0.50
C PHE A 530 -31.16 -8.56 -0.80
N LYS A 531 -30.97 -9.30 -1.90
CA LYS A 531 -31.62 -8.97 -3.17
C LYS A 531 -33.04 -9.51 -3.13
N MET A 532 -34.02 -8.60 -3.05
CA MET A 532 -35.44 -8.95 -3.01
C MET A 532 -36.02 -9.08 -4.43
N GLN A 533 -36.87 -10.08 -4.63
CA GLN A 533 -37.69 -10.26 -5.83
C GLN A 533 -39.11 -10.68 -5.43
N THR A 534 -40.11 -10.12 -6.08
CA THR A 534 -41.50 -10.58 -5.93
C THR A 534 -41.76 -11.72 -6.92
N MET A 535 -42.18 -12.88 -6.43
CA MET A 535 -42.42 -14.07 -7.24
C MET A 535 -43.67 -14.80 -6.80
N LYS A 536 -44.37 -15.46 -7.73
CA LYS A 536 -45.41 -16.44 -7.38
C LYS A 536 -44.79 -17.84 -7.27
N LEU A 537 -44.58 -18.34 -6.06
CA LEU A 537 -43.92 -19.63 -5.83
C LEU A 537 -44.93 -20.78 -5.90
N ALA A 538 -44.56 -21.85 -6.62
CA ALA A 538 -45.33 -23.09 -6.67
C ALA A 538 -45.39 -23.75 -5.29
N GLU A 539 -46.49 -24.44 -4.96
CA GLU A 539 -46.70 -25.10 -3.66
C GLU A 539 -45.57 -26.07 -3.29
N LYS A 540 -45.04 -26.82 -4.26
CA LYS A 540 -43.89 -27.72 -4.08
C LYS A 540 -42.61 -27.04 -3.56
N THR A 541 -42.47 -25.73 -3.82
CA THR A 541 -41.36 -24.93 -3.28
C THR A 541 -41.62 -24.58 -1.82
N LEU A 542 -42.89 -24.56 -1.40
CA LEU A 542 -43.36 -24.10 -0.10
C LEU A 542 -43.63 -25.21 0.95
N THR A 543 -43.45 -26.48 0.60
CA THR A 543 -43.80 -27.64 1.44
C THR A 543 -42.61 -28.31 2.14
N THR A 544 -41.46 -27.64 2.26
CA THR A 544 -40.29 -28.24 2.94
C THR A 544 -40.34 -28.14 4.46
N SER A 545 -39.57 -28.99 5.15
CA SER A 545 -39.45 -29.05 6.61
C SER A 545 -38.97 -27.77 7.30
N SER A 546 -38.56 -26.76 6.52
CA SER A 546 -38.14 -25.43 6.97
C SER A 546 -39.26 -24.38 6.97
N ARG A 547 -40.49 -24.74 6.60
CA ARG A 547 -41.64 -23.84 6.58
C ARG A 547 -42.09 -23.51 8.01
N VAL A 548 -42.23 -22.22 8.31
CA VAL A 548 -42.77 -21.73 9.59
C VAL A 548 -43.87 -20.71 9.31
N ILE A 549 -44.95 -20.76 10.09
CA ILE A 549 -45.97 -19.70 10.09
C ILE A 549 -45.50 -18.63 11.07
N VAL A 550 -45.43 -17.38 10.61
CA VAL A 550 -45.01 -16.24 11.42
C VAL A 550 -46.15 -15.23 11.51
N ASP A 551 -46.36 -14.66 12.69
CA ASP A 551 -47.34 -13.60 12.91
C ASP A 551 -46.77 -12.21 12.56
N GLY A 552 -45.45 -12.13 12.38
CA GLY A 552 -44.71 -10.91 12.05
C GLY A 552 -44.64 -10.57 10.56
N ASP A 553 -43.86 -9.53 10.27
CA ASP A 553 -43.65 -9.02 8.92
C ASP A 553 -42.43 -9.66 8.20
N GLU A 554 -42.01 -9.06 7.09
CA GLU A 554 -40.83 -9.52 6.33
C GLU A 554 -39.55 -9.46 7.17
N GLU A 555 -39.37 -8.41 7.97
CA GLU A 555 -38.17 -8.19 8.77
C GLU A 555 -38.08 -9.23 9.90
N ASP A 556 -39.21 -9.53 10.55
CA ASP A 556 -39.32 -10.60 11.56
C ASP A 556 -38.96 -11.96 10.98
N CYS A 557 -39.42 -12.25 9.76
CA CYS A 557 -39.08 -13.47 9.03
C CYS A 557 -37.56 -13.56 8.75
N LEU A 558 -36.94 -12.46 8.31
CA LEU A 558 -35.49 -12.40 8.04
C LEU A 558 -34.67 -12.57 9.33
N ARG A 559 -35.03 -11.87 10.40
CA ARG A 559 -34.37 -12.00 11.72
C ARG A 559 -34.48 -13.41 12.25
N THR A 560 -35.65 -14.01 12.18
CA THR A 560 -35.87 -15.41 12.58
C THR A 560 -35.02 -16.35 11.75
N ASN A 561 -34.64 -16.05 10.52
CA ASN A 561 -33.77 -16.96 9.75
C ASN A 561 -32.27 -16.64 9.89
N SER A 562 -31.91 -15.59 10.63
CA SER A 562 -30.52 -15.20 10.85
C SER A 562 -29.80 -16.00 11.95
N TYR A 563 -30.49 -16.73 12.82
CA TYR A 563 -29.82 -17.45 13.93
C TYR A 563 -29.10 -18.75 13.50
N LYS A 564 -29.44 -19.33 12.34
CA LYS A 564 -28.84 -20.58 11.88
C LYS A 564 -27.57 -20.33 11.09
N TYR A 565 -26.48 -20.97 11.53
CA TYR A 565 -25.19 -20.91 10.86
C TYR A 565 -25.20 -21.55 9.45
N GLU A 566 -26.10 -22.50 9.20
CA GLU A 566 -26.25 -23.14 7.89
C GLU A 566 -26.68 -22.13 6.82
N PRO A 567 -25.84 -21.84 5.82
CA PRO A 567 -26.19 -20.89 4.78
C PRO A 567 -27.23 -21.47 3.84
N PHE A 568 -28.04 -20.58 3.31
CA PHE A 568 -29.15 -20.86 2.42
C PHE A 568 -29.06 -19.96 1.20
N THR A 569 -29.83 -20.28 0.15
CA THR A 569 -29.81 -19.50 -1.08
C THR A 569 -30.79 -18.34 -1.01
N ALA A 570 -31.97 -18.57 -0.43
CA ALA A 570 -32.99 -17.56 -0.28
C ALA A 570 -33.90 -17.79 0.94
N ILE A 571 -34.59 -16.74 1.37
CA ILE A 571 -35.76 -16.80 2.26
C ILE A 571 -36.98 -16.34 1.47
N ALA A 572 -38.07 -17.08 1.55
CA ALA A 572 -39.35 -16.68 0.99
C ALA A 572 -40.30 -16.25 2.12
N PHE A 573 -40.89 -15.08 1.97
CA PHE A 573 -41.99 -14.60 2.81
C PHE A 573 -43.25 -14.51 1.96
N CYS A 574 -44.27 -15.30 2.26
CA CYS A 574 -45.50 -15.40 1.48
C CYS A 574 -46.71 -15.00 2.33
N LYS A 575 -47.51 -14.05 1.84
CA LYS A 575 -48.78 -13.69 2.48
C LYS A 575 -49.85 -14.69 2.08
N THR A 576 -50.42 -15.41 3.04
CA THR A 576 -51.49 -16.40 2.79
C THR A 576 -52.70 -16.13 3.68
N GLY A 577 -53.86 -16.63 3.29
CA GLY A 577 -55.09 -16.49 4.09
C GLY A 577 -55.06 -17.21 5.44
N ASN A 578 -54.07 -18.10 5.66
CA ASN A 578 -53.92 -18.92 6.88
C ASN A 578 -52.69 -18.49 7.71
N GLY A 579 -52.21 -17.26 7.55
CA GLY A 579 -51.02 -16.72 8.20
C GLY A 579 -49.85 -16.48 7.24
N ASN A 580 -48.89 -15.64 7.63
CA ASN A 580 -47.72 -15.38 6.80
C ASN A 580 -46.78 -16.59 6.87
N VAL A 581 -46.32 -17.07 5.72
CA VAL A 581 -45.38 -18.19 5.63
C VAL A 581 -43.98 -17.64 5.45
N CYS A 582 -43.07 -18.06 6.32
CA CYS A 582 -41.65 -17.75 6.25
C CYS A 582 -40.86 -19.05 6.05
N GLN A 583 -40.02 -19.11 5.01
CA GLN A 583 -39.34 -20.34 4.66
C GLN A 583 -37.94 -20.13 4.08
N ARG A 584 -37.00 -20.87 4.64
CA ARG A 584 -35.62 -20.97 4.14
C ARG A 584 -35.53 -21.95 2.99
N ILE A 585 -34.88 -21.53 1.90
CA ILE A 585 -34.70 -22.30 0.66
C ILE A 585 -33.21 -22.58 0.44
N ASP A 586 -32.88 -23.87 0.47
CA ASP A 586 -31.55 -24.37 0.11
C ASP A 586 -31.56 -24.77 -1.37
N GLY A 587 -30.85 -23.99 -2.20
CA GLY A 587 -30.79 -24.20 -3.65
C GLY A 587 -30.19 -25.55 -4.07
N LYS A 588 -29.49 -26.26 -3.17
CA LYS A 588 -29.01 -27.63 -3.43
C LYS A 588 -30.12 -28.69 -3.28
N LYS A 589 -31.14 -28.42 -2.46
CA LYS A 589 -32.22 -29.37 -2.15
C LYS A 589 -33.53 -29.02 -2.85
N VAL A 590 -33.78 -27.73 -3.08
CA VAL A 590 -35.04 -27.22 -3.63
C VAL A 590 -34.72 -26.15 -4.68
N LYS A 591 -35.15 -26.36 -5.91
CA LYS A 591 -35.11 -25.31 -6.95
C LYS A 591 -36.28 -24.36 -6.75
N LEU A 592 -36.02 -23.06 -6.82
CA LEU A 592 -37.07 -22.04 -6.88
C LEU A 592 -37.88 -22.24 -8.17
N VAL A 593 -39.15 -22.62 -8.04
CA VAL A 593 -40.06 -22.77 -9.19
C VAL A 593 -41.17 -21.74 -9.10
N GLU A 594 -41.20 -20.85 -10.11
CA GLU A 594 -42.26 -19.87 -10.29
C GLU A 594 -43.47 -20.53 -10.99
N ASP A 595 -44.66 -20.29 -10.46
CA ASP A 595 -45.95 -20.66 -11.06
C ASP A 595 -46.79 -19.38 -11.16
N LYS A 596 -46.85 -18.80 -12.36
CA LYS A 596 -47.48 -17.50 -12.59
C LYS A 596 -49.00 -17.52 -12.44
N ASP A 597 -49.60 -18.68 -12.66
CA ASP A 597 -51.05 -18.85 -12.72
C ASP A 597 -51.61 -19.26 -11.35
N ASN A 598 -50.99 -20.24 -10.69
CA ASN A 598 -51.48 -20.83 -9.44
C ASN A 598 -50.53 -20.67 -8.24
N GLY A 599 -49.37 -20.02 -8.41
CA GLY A 599 -48.39 -19.83 -7.35
C GLY A 599 -48.80 -18.81 -6.29
N THR A 600 -48.27 -18.98 -5.07
CA THR A 600 -48.48 -18.05 -3.96
C THR A 600 -47.55 -16.85 -4.09
N SER A 601 -48.08 -15.63 -3.97
CA SER A 601 -47.27 -14.40 -4.03
C SER A 601 -46.34 -14.28 -2.82
N CYS A 602 -45.03 -14.19 -3.08
CA CYS A 602 -43.99 -14.16 -2.06
C CYS A 602 -42.93 -13.10 -2.37
N SER A 603 -42.40 -12.48 -1.32
CA SER A 603 -41.14 -11.73 -1.34
C SER A 603 -40.00 -12.72 -1.14
N VAL A 604 -39.14 -12.88 -2.14
CA VAL A 604 -38.00 -13.82 -2.13
C VAL A 604 -36.72 -13.03 -1.95
N PHE A 605 -36.04 -13.27 -0.84
CA PHE A 605 -34.82 -12.59 -0.39
C PHE A 605 -33.61 -13.47 -0.65
N MET A 606 -32.81 -13.14 -1.65
CA MET A 606 -31.58 -13.87 -1.98
C MET A 606 -30.40 -13.30 -1.20
N THR A 607 -29.55 -14.16 -0.63
CA THR A 607 -28.31 -13.74 0.06
C THR A 607 -27.08 -14.13 -0.79
N PRO A 608 -26.46 -13.17 -1.52
CA PRO A 608 -25.34 -13.48 -2.40
C PRO A 608 -24.11 -13.99 -1.65
N LEU A 609 -23.81 -13.39 -0.49
CA LEU A 609 -22.60 -13.66 0.30
C LEU A 609 -22.79 -14.70 1.42
N LYS A 610 -24.03 -15.13 1.68
CA LYS A 610 -24.38 -16.15 2.70
C LYS A 610 -23.98 -15.81 4.14
N ASN A 611 -23.77 -14.52 4.42
CA ASN A 611 -23.30 -13.99 5.69
C ASN A 611 -24.43 -13.51 6.63
N VAL A 612 -25.68 -13.88 6.34
CA VAL A 612 -26.86 -13.47 7.13
C VAL A 612 -26.73 -13.83 8.61
N TYR A 613 -26.05 -14.93 8.94
CA TYR A 613 -25.81 -15.32 10.32
C TYR A 613 -25.07 -14.27 11.15
N ARG A 614 -24.29 -13.38 10.50
CA ARG A 614 -23.60 -12.27 11.16
C ARG A 614 -24.57 -11.32 11.83
N TYR A 615 -25.74 -11.09 11.24
CA TYR A 615 -26.76 -10.17 11.75
C TYR A 615 -27.37 -10.60 13.08
N ASN A 616 -27.46 -11.90 13.36
CA ASN A 616 -27.92 -12.38 14.68
C ASN A 616 -26.90 -12.14 15.79
N ARG A 617 -25.63 -11.92 15.42
CA ARG A 617 -24.54 -11.64 16.37
C ARG A 617 -24.24 -10.15 16.50
N GLU A 618 -24.77 -9.32 15.61
CA GLU A 618 -24.62 -7.86 15.69
C GLU A 618 -25.33 -7.31 16.93
N LEU A 619 -24.60 -6.56 17.75
CA LEU A 619 -25.16 -5.94 18.95
C LEU A 619 -26.01 -4.72 18.58
N PRO A 620 -27.31 -4.69 18.96
CA PRO A 620 -28.13 -3.49 18.80
C PRO A 620 -27.73 -2.42 19.82
N LEU A 621 -27.87 -1.13 19.47
CA LEU A 621 -27.47 0.02 20.31
C LEU A 621 -28.00 -0.06 21.75
N GLU A 622 -29.21 -0.57 21.92
CA GLU A 622 -29.90 -0.76 23.20
C GLU A 622 -29.10 -1.64 24.18
N ASN A 623 -28.43 -2.68 23.67
CA ASN A 623 -27.76 -3.70 24.49
C ASN A 623 -26.23 -3.55 24.52
N ILE A 624 -25.67 -2.52 23.87
CA ILE A 624 -24.21 -2.39 23.73
C ILE A 624 -23.55 -2.20 25.10
N HIS A 625 -24.13 -1.39 25.98
CA HIS A 625 -23.57 -1.08 27.29
C HIS A 625 -23.27 -2.34 28.12
N GLU A 626 -24.29 -3.17 28.34
CA GLU A 626 -24.18 -4.38 29.16
C GLU A 626 -23.18 -5.38 28.57
N LYS A 627 -23.13 -5.47 27.24
CA LYS A 627 -22.29 -6.44 26.53
C LYS A 627 -20.83 -6.00 26.40
N LEU A 628 -20.56 -4.69 26.37
CA LEU A 628 -19.20 -4.15 26.30
C LEU A 628 -18.59 -3.86 27.69
N ALA A 629 -19.35 -3.96 28.77
CA ALA A 629 -18.87 -3.74 30.14
C ALA A 629 -17.64 -4.58 30.53
N HIS A 630 -17.43 -5.73 29.88
CA HIS A 630 -16.35 -6.68 30.18
C HIS A 630 -15.35 -6.83 29.02
N ILE A 631 -15.28 -5.85 28.11
CA ILE A 631 -14.35 -5.93 26.98
C ILE A 631 -12.90 -5.94 27.48
N GLU A 632 -12.07 -6.81 26.90
CA GLU A 632 -10.65 -6.88 27.20
C GLU A 632 -9.86 -6.30 26.02
N ILE A 633 -9.04 -5.29 26.28
CA ILE A 633 -8.22 -4.64 25.26
C ILE A 633 -6.77 -5.06 25.48
N SER A 634 -6.15 -5.66 24.47
CA SER A 634 -4.75 -6.11 24.51
C SER A 634 -3.85 -5.15 23.74
N LEU A 635 -2.79 -4.65 24.38
CA LEU A 635 -1.77 -3.77 23.81
C LEU A 635 -0.41 -4.45 23.82
N ASN A 636 0.34 -4.34 22.73
CA ASN A 636 1.71 -4.86 22.66
C ASN A 636 2.73 -3.77 23.04
N SER A 637 3.57 -4.04 24.06
CA SER A 637 4.68 -3.17 24.45
C SER A 637 5.81 -3.19 23.41
N PRO A 638 6.30 -2.03 22.93
CA PRO A 638 7.42 -1.98 21.99
C PRO A 638 8.77 -2.39 22.59
N ASN A 639 8.97 -2.20 23.90
CA ASN A 639 10.31 -2.34 24.51
C ASN A 639 10.55 -3.70 25.19
N ILE A 640 9.49 -4.48 25.46
CA ILE A 640 9.59 -5.71 26.28
C ILE A 640 8.92 -6.91 25.59
N GLY A 641 8.12 -6.70 24.53
CA GLY A 641 7.33 -7.79 23.93
C GLY A 641 6.21 -8.33 24.84
N GLU A 642 6.01 -7.70 26.01
CA GLU A 642 4.92 -7.99 26.92
C GLU A 642 3.59 -7.42 26.40
N LYS A 643 2.52 -8.19 26.59
CA LYS A 643 1.15 -7.79 26.29
C LYS A 643 0.51 -7.20 27.56
N PHE A 644 0.14 -5.94 27.50
CA PHE A 644 -0.67 -5.30 28.53
C PHE A 644 -2.15 -5.54 28.23
N LYS A 645 -2.90 -5.94 29.23
CA LYS A 645 -4.35 -6.08 29.14
C LYS A 645 -5.00 -4.93 29.90
N LEU A 646 -5.83 -4.17 29.22
CA LEU A 646 -6.68 -3.14 29.80
C LEU A 646 -8.09 -3.70 29.90
N THR A 647 -8.61 -3.78 31.12
CA THR A 647 -10.00 -4.12 31.39
C THR A 647 -10.67 -2.88 31.99
N PRO A 648 -11.78 -2.42 31.42
CA PRO A 648 -12.45 -1.24 31.94
C PRO A 648 -13.01 -1.57 33.32
N TYR A 649 -12.78 -0.70 34.30
CA TYR A 649 -13.41 -0.85 35.62
C TYR A 649 -14.83 -0.25 35.63
N GLN A 650 -15.13 0.62 34.66
CA GLN A 650 -16.44 1.23 34.46
C GLN A 650 -16.69 1.44 32.95
N VAL A 651 -17.96 1.29 32.56
CA VAL A 651 -18.46 1.63 31.21
C VAL A 651 -19.72 2.48 31.39
N THR A 652 -19.82 3.61 30.67
CA THR A 652 -21.00 4.51 30.77
C THR A 652 -21.56 4.89 29.41
N ASP A 653 -22.88 4.93 29.30
CA ASP A 653 -23.56 5.56 28.17
C ASP A 653 -23.46 7.08 28.30
N VAL A 654 -22.94 7.73 27.26
CA VAL A 654 -22.87 9.20 27.23
C VAL A 654 -24.22 9.70 26.68
N THR A 655 -25.27 9.69 27.50
CA THR A 655 -26.64 10.10 27.10
C THR A 655 -26.85 11.60 26.98
N LYS A 656 -25.81 12.40 27.24
CA LYS A 656 -25.72 13.78 26.79
C LYS A 656 -24.62 13.81 25.75
N VAL A 657 -25.03 13.74 24.48
CA VAL A 657 -24.19 14.22 23.40
C VAL A 657 -23.80 15.63 23.81
N ASN A 658 -22.52 15.83 24.11
CA ASN A 658 -21.93 17.15 23.98
C ASN A 658 -22.09 17.49 22.49
N ASP A 659 -23.21 18.12 22.14
CA ASP A 659 -23.51 18.63 20.79
C ASP A 659 -22.55 19.76 20.38
N ASP A 660 -21.50 20.02 21.16
CA ASP A 660 -20.54 21.09 20.91
C ASP A 660 -19.11 20.60 20.59
N ALA A 661 -18.90 19.30 20.36
CA ALA A 661 -17.63 18.82 19.81
C ALA A 661 -17.78 18.55 18.30
N THR A 662 -17.71 19.61 17.51
CA THR A 662 -17.38 19.50 16.09
C THR A 662 -16.10 18.66 15.96
N ASN A 663 -16.21 17.49 15.32
CA ASN A 663 -15.12 16.54 15.01
C ASN A 663 -14.12 17.09 13.98
N SER A 664 -13.69 18.34 14.14
CA SER A 664 -12.71 18.94 13.26
C SER A 664 -11.83 19.92 14.02
N LEU A 665 -10.51 19.76 13.89
CA LEU A 665 -9.52 20.71 14.41
C LEU A 665 -9.65 22.11 13.76
N TYR A 666 -10.44 22.21 12.69
CA TYR A 666 -10.70 23.43 11.93
C TYR A 666 -12.00 23.32 11.11
N GLU A 667 -12.78 24.38 10.98
CA GLU A 667 -13.98 24.37 10.13
C GLU A 667 -13.62 24.65 8.68
N THR A 668 -14.14 23.86 7.72
CA THR A 668 -14.00 24.21 6.29
C THR A 668 -14.99 25.33 5.98
N ILE A 669 -14.51 26.57 5.88
CA ILE A 669 -15.39 27.72 5.65
C ILE A 669 -15.82 27.76 4.18
N ILE A 670 -14.86 27.66 3.26
CA ILE A 670 -15.11 27.81 1.82
C ILE A 670 -14.18 26.90 1.02
N GLN A 671 -14.75 25.90 0.35
CA GLN A 671 -14.04 25.08 -0.63
C GLN A 671 -13.73 25.89 -1.89
N ASN A 672 -12.69 25.48 -2.62
CA ASN A 672 -12.25 26.13 -3.86
C ASN A 672 -11.80 27.59 -3.67
N THR A 673 -11.23 27.91 -2.51
CA THR A 673 -10.74 29.26 -2.21
C THR A 673 -9.38 29.25 -1.54
N LYS A 674 -8.66 30.35 -1.73
CA LYS A 674 -7.32 30.62 -1.25
C LYS A 674 -7.27 32.03 -0.65
N LEU A 675 -6.75 32.16 0.58
CA LEU A 675 -6.48 33.45 1.21
C LEU A 675 -5.45 34.23 0.38
N ILE A 676 -5.69 35.53 0.24
CA ILE A 676 -4.78 36.43 -0.49
C ILE A 676 -3.58 36.73 0.42
N GLU A 677 -2.38 36.37 -0.01
CA GLU A 677 -1.15 36.75 0.68
C GLU A 677 -0.96 38.27 0.61
N ASP A 678 -1.03 38.94 1.77
CA ASP A 678 -0.81 40.38 1.91
C ASP A 678 0.41 40.70 2.80
N LYS A 679 1.09 39.66 3.33
CA LYS A 679 2.25 39.73 4.23
C LYS A 679 2.03 40.49 5.53
N LEU A 680 0.79 40.90 5.81
CA LEU A 680 0.38 41.61 7.01
C LEU A 680 -0.51 40.70 7.85
N ASP A 681 -1.63 40.28 7.27
CA ASP A 681 -2.63 39.43 7.92
C ASP A 681 -2.54 37.98 7.43
N THR A 682 -1.97 37.76 6.24
CA THR A 682 -1.84 36.44 5.60
C THR A 682 -0.43 36.25 5.06
N ILE A 683 0.23 35.16 5.48
CA ILE A 683 1.58 34.79 5.03
C ILE A 683 1.60 33.39 4.44
N GLN A 684 2.41 33.18 3.41
CA GLN A 684 2.69 31.84 2.90
C GLN A 684 3.75 31.16 3.76
N VAL A 685 3.49 29.93 4.21
CA VAL A 685 4.43 29.14 5.02
C VAL A 685 5.05 28.03 4.20
N VAL A 686 6.38 28.00 4.17
CA VAL A 686 7.16 26.98 3.43
C VAL A 686 7.25 25.67 4.24
N GLY A 687 7.26 24.54 3.54
CA GLY A 687 7.49 23.21 4.14
C GLY A 687 6.25 22.54 4.73
N ALA A 688 5.04 23.00 4.39
CA ALA A 688 3.83 22.24 4.64
C ALA A 688 3.68 21.14 3.56
N THR A 689 3.56 19.89 3.98
CA THR A 689 3.43 18.73 3.07
C THR A 689 1.99 18.27 2.88
N ASP A 690 1.14 18.57 3.85
CA ASP A 690 -0.24 18.12 3.95
C ASP A 690 -1.08 19.14 4.73
N LEU A 691 -2.40 18.96 4.68
CA LEU A 691 -3.37 19.84 5.31
C LEU A 691 -3.11 19.99 6.81
N SER A 692 -2.81 18.89 7.49
CA SER A 692 -2.51 18.87 8.93
C SER A 692 -1.19 19.57 9.26
N SER A 693 -0.19 19.50 8.38
CA SER A 693 1.07 20.24 8.51
C SER A 693 0.86 21.72 8.32
N CYS A 694 -0.04 22.12 7.43
CA CYS A 694 -0.42 23.52 7.26
C CYS A 694 -1.17 24.04 8.50
N HIS A 695 -2.11 23.26 9.03
CA HIS A 695 -2.77 23.54 10.31
C HIS A 695 -1.76 23.67 11.46
N ARG A 696 -0.83 22.71 11.63
CA ARG A 696 0.21 22.79 12.67
C ARG A 696 1.06 24.05 12.52
N LYS A 697 1.42 24.43 11.29
CA LYS A 697 2.15 25.68 11.03
C LYS A 697 1.34 26.93 11.33
N CYS A 698 0.03 26.91 11.13
CA CYS A 698 -0.87 27.97 11.59
C CYS A 698 -0.88 28.05 13.13
N VAL A 699 -1.05 26.92 13.81
CA VAL A 699 -1.06 26.85 15.29
C VAL A 699 0.29 27.22 15.91
N GLN A 700 1.40 26.87 15.27
CA GLN A 700 2.77 27.09 15.73
C GLN A 700 3.40 28.37 15.19
N SER A 701 2.67 29.18 14.40
CA SER A 701 3.18 30.45 13.89
C SER A 701 3.61 31.32 15.07
N ALA A 702 4.83 31.87 15.02
CA ALA A 702 5.50 32.53 16.15
C ALA A 702 4.71 33.73 16.73
N GLU A 703 3.71 34.21 15.99
CA GLU A 703 2.68 35.14 16.43
C GLU A 703 1.40 34.32 16.70
N ASN A 704 1.03 34.17 17.98
CA ASN A 704 -0.09 33.36 18.52
C ASN A 704 -1.51 33.63 17.96
N ASN A 705 -1.65 34.32 16.83
CA ASN A 705 -2.89 34.90 16.34
C ASN A 705 -3.41 34.25 15.05
N CYS A 706 -2.90 33.09 14.60
CA CYS A 706 -3.49 32.43 13.44
C CYS A 706 -4.94 32.00 13.74
N GLN A 707 -5.89 32.51 12.95
CA GLN A 707 -7.34 32.28 13.08
C GLN A 707 -7.93 31.55 11.86
N SER A 708 -7.25 31.61 10.70
CA SER A 708 -7.63 30.85 9.51
C SER A 708 -6.41 30.44 8.69
N PHE A 709 -6.57 29.46 7.81
CA PHE A 709 -5.51 29.06 6.87
C PHE A 709 -6.10 28.53 5.56
N SER A 710 -5.36 28.65 4.46
CA SER A 710 -5.68 27.99 3.20
C SER A 710 -4.63 26.96 2.85
N PHE A 711 -5.09 25.80 2.43
CA PHE A 711 -4.24 24.72 1.97
C PHE A 711 -4.54 24.42 0.50
N CYS A 712 -3.50 24.45 -0.32
CA CYS A 712 -3.58 24.29 -1.76
C CYS A 712 -2.72 23.11 -2.21
N THR A 713 -3.31 22.18 -2.95
CA THR A 713 -2.62 21.01 -3.47
C THR A 713 -2.58 21.07 -4.99
N TYR A 714 -1.42 21.40 -5.56
CA TYR A 714 -1.16 21.38 -6.99
C TYR A 714 -0.42 20.10 -7.39
N ALA A 715 -0.32 19.82 -8.69
CA ALA A 715 0.28 18.58 -9.19
C ALA A 715 1.79 18.43 -8.85
N ASP A 716 2.49 19.55 -8.66
CA ASP A 716 3.94 19.64 -8.46
C ASP A 716 4.33 20.21 -7.09
N ARG A 717 3.39 20.82 -6.36
CA ARG A 717 3.68 21.52 -5.10
C ARG A 717 2.47 21.65 -4.20
N VAL A 718 2.77 21.90 -2.92
CA VAL A 718 1.80 22.21 -1.88
C VAL A 718 2.06 23.63 -1.41
N GLU A 719 1.00 24.43 -1.31
CA GLU A 719 1.07 25.78 -0.75
C GLU A 719 0.19 25.87 0.50
N CYS A 720 0.70 26.55 1.52
CA CYS A 720 0.01 26.79 2.78
C CYS A 720 0.03 28.28 3.09
N PHE A 721 -1.13 28.87 3.30
CA PHE A 721 -1.30 30.27 3.69
C PHE A 721 -1.92 30.29 5.08
N VAL A 722 -1.32 31.00 6.02
CA VAL A 722 -1.82 31.12 7.39
C VAL A 722 -2.19 32.58 7.63
N SER A 723 -3.28 32.81 8.35
CA SER A 723 -3.84 34.15 8.53
C SER A 723 -4.37 34.39 9.92
N THR A 724 -4.29 35.65 10.35
CA THR A 724 -4.86 36.16 11.60
C THR A 724 -6.34 36.53 11.49
N ILE A 725 -6.97 36.33 10.33
CA ILE A 725 -8.36 36.74 10.07
C ILE A 725 -9.36 35.65 10.52
N SER A 726 -10.24 35.95 11.48
CA SER A 726 -11.36 35.07 11.88
C SER A 726 -12.62 35.21 11.04
N ASN A 727 -12.77 36.30 10.29
CA ASN A 727 -13.96 36.54 9.46
C ASN A 727 -13.54 36.70 8.00
N VAL A 728 -13.53 35.58 7.28
CA VAL A 728 -13.03 35.50 5.91
C VAL A 728 -14.09 36.11 4.97
N SER A 729 -13.92 37.38 4.62
CA SER A 729 -14.77 38.07 3.65
C SER A 729 -14.37 37.73 2.21
N SER A 730 -15.28 37.93 1.25
CA SER A 730 -15.02 37.71 -0.18
C SER A 730 -13.88 38.56 -0.75
N GLU A 731 -13.48 39.63 -0.07
CA GLU A 731 -12.40 40.53 -0.49
C GLU A 731 -11.00 40.03 -0.11
N LYS A 732 -10.90 39.07 0.84
CA LYS A 732 -9.64 38.52 1.35
C LYS A 732 -9.32 37.13 0.79
N ILE A 733 -10.13 36.63 -0.14
CA ILE A 733 -9.99 35.32 -0.78
C ILE A 733 -10.02 35.42 -2.30
N THR A 734 -9.32 34.50 -2.94
CA THR A 734 -9.40 34.24 -4.38
C THR A 734 -9.93 32.84 -4.63
N HIS A 735 -10.60 32.64 -5.75
CA HIS A 735 -11.11 31.33 -6.13
C HIS A 735 -10.00 30.47 -6.73
N ASP A 736 -9.77 29.28 -6.16
CA ASP A 736 -8.82 28.29 -6.67
C ASP A 736 -9.34 26.90 -6.32
N THR A 737 -9.69 26.10 -7.34
CA THR A 737 -10.25 24.76 -7.20
C THR A 737 -9.32 23.75 -6.55
N SER A 738 -8.04 24.08 -6.44
CA SER A 738 -7.01 23.23 -5.83
C SER A 738 -6.83 23.53 -4.34
N CYS A 739 -7.61 24.46 -3.80
CA CYS A 739 -7.46 25.01 -2.45
C CYS A 739 -8.73 24.88 -1.60
N GLY A 740 -8.55 24.83 -0.28
CA GLY A 740 -9.63 25.06 0.70
C GLY A 740 -9.17 26.06 1.76
N THR A 741 -10.11 26.86 2.28
CA THR A 741 -9.87 27.80 3.38
C THR A 741 -10.61 27.34 4.64
N TYR A 742 -9.90 27.36 5.78
CA TYR A 742 -10.29 26.75 7.04
C TYR A 742 -10.20 27.75 8.20
N LEU A 743 -11.10 27.65 9.19
CA LEU A 743 -11.06 28.41 10.46
C LEU A 743 -10.47 27.54 11.58
N ILE A 744 -9.65 28.11 12.47
CA ILE A 744 -9.18 27.40 13.67
C ILE A 744 -10.30 27.33 14.71
N GLU A 745 -10.59 26.13 15.23
CA GLU A 745 -11.57 25.93 16.30
C GLU A 745 -11.01 26.42 17.65
N ASN A 746 -11.43 27.60 18.09
CA ASN A 746 -10.94 28.23 19.33
C ASN A 746 -11.34 27.47 20.59
N LEU A 747 -12.38 26.63 20.55
CA LEU A 747 -12.77 25.80 21.69
C LEU A 747 -11.66 24.84 22.14
N THR A 748 -10.84 24.36 21.20
CA THR A 748 -9.70 23.46 21.50
C THR A 748 -8.63 24.10 22.39
N LYS A 749 -8.60 25.43 22.50
CA LYS A 749 -7.69 26.19 23.37
C LYS A 749 -8.13 26.23 24.83
N TYR A 750 -9.30 25.66 25.16
CA TYR A 750 -9.86 25.66 26.49
C TYR A 750 -10.07 24.25 27.04
N GLU A 751 -9.81 24.09 28.33
CA GLU A 751 -10.15 22.91 29.13
C GLU A 751 -11.48 23.14 29.86
N LYS A 752 -12.34 22.12 29.80
CA LYS A 752 -13.67 22.13 30.43
C LYS A 752 -13.60 21.69 31.88
N ASN A 753 -14.03 22.56 32.79
CA ASN A 753 -14.36 22.27 34.17
C ASN A 753 -15.86 22.05 34.31
N SER A 754 -16.24 20.78 34.24
CA SER A 754 -17.64 20.36 34.23
C SER A 754 -18.36 20.68 35.55
N PHE A 755 -19.65 20.99 35.45
CA PHE A 755 -20.56 21.18 36.58
C PHE A 755 -20.15 22.28 37.56
N LYS A 756 -19.52 23.35 37.05
CA LYS A 756 -19.13 24.51 37.82
C LYS A 756 -19.65 25.79 37.17
N ARG A 757 -19.96 26.79 38.00
CA ARG A 757 -20.23 28.17 37.58
C ARG A 757 -19.52 29.16 38.51
N PHE A 758 -19.28 30.38 38.04
CA PHE A 758 -18.69 31.41 38.88
C PHE A 758 -19.70 31.90 39.93
N LYS A 759 -19.21 32.25 41.13
CA LYS A 759 -20.02 32.87 42.20
C LYS A 759 -20.47 34.27 41.81
N ASN A 760 -19.54 35.08 41.30
CA ASN A 760 -19.73 36.45 40.84
C ASN A 760 -18.95 36.65 39.53
N ILE A 761 -19.52 37.39 38.58
CA ILE A 761 -18.87 37.74 37.31
C ILE A 761 -19.03 39.24 37.08
N ASP A 762 -17.93 39.98 37.14
CA ASP A 762 -17.93 41.43 36.97
C ASP A 762 -17.57 41.86 35.53
N ILE A 763 -17.13 40.91 34.70
CA ILE A 763 -16.52 41.20 33.38
C ILE A 763 -17.56 41.31 32.27
N SER A 764 -18.62 40.51 32.30
CA SER A 764 -19.66 40.54 31.25
C SER A 764 -21.02 40.07 31.76
N VAL A 765 -22.08 40.56 31.09
CA VAL A 765 -23.44 40.08 31.29
C VAL A 765 -23.65 38.82 30.43
N PRO A 766 -24.37 37.80 30.92
CA PRO A 766 -24.67 36.61 30.12
C PRO A 766 -25.38 36.95 28.80
N PHE A 767 -24.96 36.34 27.70
CA PHE A 767 -25.56 36.51 26.38
C PHE A 767 -25.73 35.16 25.67
N GLU A 768 -26.71 35.05 24.78
CA GLU A 768 -26.94 33.81 24.02
C GLU A 768 -25.83 33.59 22.98
N SER A 769 -25.25 32.39 22.97
CA SER A 769 -24.21 32.01 22.02
C SER A 769 -24.08 30.49 21.89
N SER A 770 -23.43 30.02 20.83
CA SER A 770 -22.93 28.64 20.79
C SER A 770 -21.62 28.54 21.57
N LEU A 771 -21.24 27.33 22.00
CA LEU A 771 -20.02 27.13 22.78
C LEU A 771 -18.76 27.57 22.04
N GLY A 772 -18.60 27.19 20.77
CA GLY A 772 -17.47 27.61 19.93
C GLY A 772 -17.39 29.13 19.75
N LYS A 773 -18.55 29.80 19.59
CA LYS A 773 -18.59 31.27 19.53
C LYS A 773 -18.22 31.91 20.86
N CYS A 774 -18.64 31.33 21.98
CA CYS A 774 -18.24 31.77 23.31
C CYS A 774 -16.71 31.68 23.51
N ALA A 775 -16.09 30.57 23.10
CA ALA A 775 -14.64 30.41 23.12
C ALA A 775 -13.90 31.41 22.20
N SER A 776 -14.50 31.74 21.06
CA SER A 776 -13.98 32.77 20.15
C SER A 776 -14.07 34.16 20.77
N PHE A 777 -15.20 34.52 21.39
CA PHE A 777 -15.34 35.80 22.10
C PHE A 777 -14.36 35.94 23.25
N CYS A 778 -14.12 34.86 24.01
CA CYS A 778 -13.12 34.89 25.07
C CYS A 778 -11.71 35.05 24.52
N SER A 779 -11.36 34.31 23.46
CA SER A 779 -10.02 34.37 22.85
C SER A 779 -9.68 35.74 22.25
N ASN A 780 -10.69 36.49 21.83
CA ASN A 780 -10.56 37.81 21.21
C ASN A 780 -10.70 38.97 22.22
N SER A 781 -10.78 38.68 23.51
CA SER A 781 -11.02 39.67 24.56
C SER A 781 -9.88 39.66 25.57
N ASP A 782 -9.10 40.74 25.64
CA ASP A 782 -8.00 40.88 26.61
C ASP A 782 -8.46 40.80 28.07
N SER A 783 -9.73 41.16 28.32
CA SER A 783 -10.38 41.09 29.63
C SER A 783 -10.92 39.70 29.96
N CYS A 784 -11.10 38.81 28.98
CA CYS A 784 -11.56 37.44 29.24
C CYS A 784 -10.38 36.56 29.65
N LYS A 785 -10.47 35.97 30.84
CA LYS A 785 -9.48 35.01 31.33
C LYS A 785 -10.03 33.57 31.30
N SER A 786 -11.33 33.43 31.51
CA SER A 786 -12.05 32.18 31.33
C SER A 786 -13.48 32.51 30.92
N PHE A 787 -14.29 31.52 30.56
CA PHE A 787 -15.71 31.76 30.33
C PHE A 787 -16.55 30.66 30.95
N GLN A 788 -17.79 30.98 31.30
CA GLN A 788 -18.78 29.97 31.66
C GLN A 788 -19.80 29.81 30.54
N PHE A 789 -20.32 28.61 30.41
CA PHE A 789 -21.38 28.28 29.47
C PHE A 789 -22.50 27.55 30.21
N CYS A 790 -23.71 28.11 30.17
CA CYS A 790 -24.87 27.65 30.90
C CYS A 790 -26.04 27.47 29.94
N SER A 791 -26.33 26.24 29.50
CA SER A 791 -27.51 25.92 28.66
C SER A 791 -27.74 26.88 27.48
N GLY A 792 -26.71 27.19 26.69
CA GLY A 792 -26.79 28.12 25.55
C GLY A 792 -26.48 29.59 25.87
N SER A 793 -26.23 29.93 27.14
CA SER A 793 -25.80 31.25 27.58
C SER A 793 -24.30 31.29 27.88
N CYS A 794 -23.60 32.19 27.22
CA CYS A 794 -22.18 32.47 27.40
C CYS A 794 -21.97 33.61 28.40
N THR A 795 -20.96 33.51 29.27
CA THR A 795 -20.50 34.65 30.07
C THR A 795 -18.98 34.64 30.16
N LEU A 796 -18.34 35.72 29.73
CA LEU A 796 -16.90 35.94 29.87
C LEU A 796 -16.57 36.30 31.32
N ALA A 797 -15.53 35.69 31.87
CA ALA A 797 -15.18 35.73 33.28
C ALA A 797 -13.68 35.92 33.52
N GLY A 798 -13.34 36.21 34.78
CA GLY A 798 -11.98 36.41 35.25
C GLY A 798 -11.23 35.09 35.47
N TYR A 799 -10.22 35.12 36.33
CA TYR A 799 -9.44 33.92 36.64
C TYR A 799 -10.31 32.85 37.32
N TYR A 800 -10.09 31.60 36.95
CA TYR A 800 -10.68 30.47 37.67
C TYR A 800 -9.88 30.18 38.94
N THR A 801 -10.60 30.12 40.06
CA THR A 801 -10.10 29.63 41.35
C THR A 801 -11.17 28.75 41.98
N ASP A 802 -10.81 27.87 42.91
CA ASP A 802 -11.81 27.09 43.63
C ASP A 802 -12.71 28.02 44.45
N ALA A 803 -12.14 29.09 45.03
CA ALA A 803 -12.89 30.10 45.77
C ALA A 803 -13.91 30.87 44.92
N SER A 804 -13.62 31.10 43.62
CA SER A 804 -14.50 31.85 42.71
C SER A 804 -15.59 30.99 42.05
N SER A 805 -15.60 29.68 42.27
CA SER A 805 -16.55 28.75 41.63
C SER A 805 -17.45 28.00 42.63
N VAL A 806 -18.61 27.54 42.15
CA VAL A 806 -19.53 26.66 42.88
C VAL A 806 -20.06 25.58 41.94
N TYR A 807 -20.45 24.45 42.52
CA TYR A 807 -21.12 23.38 41.79
C TYR A 807 -22.42 23.88 41.12
N SER A 808 -22.66 23.45 39.88
CA SER A 808 -23.87 23.74 39.11
C SER A 808 -24.15 22.64 38.10
N GLU A 809 -25.35 22.07 38.12
CA GLU A 809 -25.75 20.99 37.21
C GLU A 809 -26.00 21.43 35.76
N SER A 810 -26.09 22.74 35.53
CA SER A 810 -26.51 23.35 34.26
C SER A 810 -25.42 24.21 33.60
N CYS A 811 -24.22 24.26 34.18
CA CYS A 811 -23.15 25.16 33.74
C CYS A 811 -21.80 24.47 33.80
N ASP A 812 -20.92 24.88 32.88
CA ASP A 812 -19.51 24.49 32.84
C ASP A 812 -18.63 25.74 32.74
N ILE A 813 -17.41 25.68 33.31
CA ILE A 813 -16.39 26.74 33.17
C ILE A 813 -15.29 26.24 32.23
N TYR A 814 -14.85 27.08 31.30
CA TYR A 814 -13.80 26.79 30.35
C TYR A 814 -12.60 27.70 30.63
N ILE A 815 -11.45 27.09 30.93
CA ILE A 815 -10.18 27.77 31.25
C ILE A 815 -9.16 27.53 30.15
N PRO A 816 -8.17 28.40 29.92
CA PRO A 816 -7.16 28.16 28.90
C PRO A 816 -6.33 26.91 29.17
N LYS A 817 -6.12 26.10 28.13
CA LYS A 817 -5.24 24.93 28.15
C LYS A 817 -3.82 25.36 27.79
N VAL A 818 -2.99 25.65 28.79
CA VAL A 818 -1.67 26.29 28.61
C VAL A 818 -0.53 25.65 29.40
N LEU A 819 -0.74 24.47 30.00
CA LEU A 819 0.29 23.75 30.75
C LEU A 819 1.52 23.41 29.88
N ASP A 820 1.30 23.15 28.59
CA ASP A 820 2.34 22.91 27.57
C ASP A 820 3.30 24.10 27.36
N ARG A 821 2.92 25.30 27.82
CA ARG A 821 3.76 26.51 27.79
C ARG A 821 4.69 26.61 29.00
N PHE A 822 4.65 25.64 29.89
CA PHE A 822 5.53 25.56 31.05
C PHE A 822 6.42 24.32 30.99
N GLU A 823 7.72 24.51 31.21
CA GLU A 823 8.69 23.44 31.35
C GLU A 823 8.68 22.89 32.77
N LEU A 824 8.52 21.57 32.92
CA LEU A 824 8.66 20.90 34.21
C LEU A 824 10.13 20.90 34.63
N THR A 825 10.48 21.72 35.60
CA THR A 825 11.87 21.90 36.06
C THR A 825 12.27 20.95 37.19
N GLY A 826 11.32 20.14 37.66
CA GLY A 826 11.50 19.04 38.59
C GLY A 826 11.12 19.38 40.05
N LYS A 827 11.76 18.70 41.00
CA LYS A 827 11.47 18.75 42.45
C LYS A 827 12.07 19.95 43.18
N SER A 828 12.74 20.87 42.49
CA SER A 828 13.31 22.06 43.11
C SER A 828 12.29 23.19 43.04
N ILE A 829 11.63 23.48 44.16
CA ILE A 829 10.58 24.48 44.23
C ILE A 829 11.12 25.87 44.57
N VAL A 830 10.49 26.88 43.95
CA VAL A 830 10.75 28.30 44.20
C VAL A 830 10.10 28.69 45.51
N THR A 831 10.86 29.25 46.46
CA THR A 831 10.32 29.54 47.80
C THR A 831 9.67 30.90 47.88
N ASP A 832 10.10 31.86 47.07
CA ASP A 832 9.53 33.20 47.05
C ASP A 832 8.28 33.22 46.16
N VAL A 833 7.13 32.92 46.80
CA VAL A 833 5.81 32.79 46.16
C VAL A 833 4.95 33.99 46.53
N PHE A 834 4.28 34.60 45.53
CA PHE A 834 3.47 35.79 45.75
C PHE A 834 1.97 35.50 45.87
N HIS A 835 1.51 34.33 45.38
CA HIS A 835 0.11 33.90 45.48
C HIS A 835 0.03 32.40 45.75
N THR A 836 -1.01 31.96 46.46
CA THR A 836 -1.27 30.54 46.74
C THR A 836 -2.75 30.24 46.62
N GLU A 837 -3.09 29.23 45.81
CA GLU A 837 -4.45 28.75 45.61
C GLU A 837 -4.55 27.27 46.00
N LEU A 838 -5.68 26.86 46.56
CA LEU A 838 -5.93 25.48 46.99
C LEU A 838 -6.91 24.78 46.04
N ASN A 839 -6.90 23.44 46.06
CA ASN A 839 -7.84 22.59 45.30
C ASN A 839 -7.79 22.77 43.76
N LEU A 840 -6.68 23.27 43.24
CA LEU A 840 -6.44 23.29 41.79
C LEU A 840 -5.70 22.03 41.34
N ASN A 841 -5.86 21.64 40.09
CA ASN A 841 -4.96 20.70 39.40
C ASN A 841 -3.82 21.47 38.70
N ALA A 842 -2.88 20.75 38.06
CA ALA A 842 -1.73 21.37 37.40
C ALA A 842 -2.15 22.30 36.23
N ASP A 843 -3.12 21.89 35.42
CA ASP A 843 -3.63 22.70 34.30
C ASP A 843 -4.32 23.98 34.75
N GLN A 844 -5.15 23.92 35.80
CA GLN A 844 -5.78 25.08 36.43
C GLN A 844 -4.74 26.02 37.05
N CYS A 845 -3.68 25.46 37.65
CA CYS A 845 -2.57 26.25 38.19
C CYS A 845 -1.78 26.94 37.08
N ALA A 846 -1.54 26.25 35.96
CA ALA A 846 -0.90 26.81 34.78
C ALA A 846 -1.75 27.91 34.11
N ALA A 847 -3.06 27.70 33.98
CA ALA A 847 -3.99 28.70 33.47
C ALA A 847 -3.96 29.96 34.33
N LEU A 848 -4.00 29.79 35.66
CA LEU A 848 -3.91 30.88 36.62
C LEU A 848 -2.58 31.64 36.48
N CYS A 849 -1.45 30.94 36.47
CA CYS A 849 -0.13 31.55 36.30
C CYS A 849 0.01 32.26 34.94
N PHE A 850 -0.37 31.61 33.84
CA PHE A 850 -0.19 32.12 32.48
C PHE A 850 -0.85 33.49 32.27
N GLN A 851 -2.01 33.67 32.89
CA GLN A 851 -2.81 34.87 32.75
C GLN A 851 -2.55 35.91 33.83
N TRP A 852 -1.84 35.56 34.91
CA TRP A 852 -1.60 36.46 36.03
C TRP A 852 -0.71 37.63 35.62
N ASN A 853 -1.31 38.83 35.61
CA ASN A 853 -0.64 40.09 35.36
C ASN A 853 -1.30 41.19 36.21
N ASP A 854 -0.74 41.46 37.37
CA ASP A 854 -1.19 42.53 38.27
C ASP A 854 0.00 43.43 38.63
N ASN A 855 -0.04 44.70 38.22
CA ASN A 855 0.86 45.79 38.63
C ASN A 855 2.32 45.36 38.93
N ASP A 856 3.06 44.94 37.89
CA ASP A 856 4.47 44.46 37.91
C ASP A 856 4.74 43.02 38.41
N LEU A 857 3.71 42.24 38.76
CA LEU A 857 3.83 40.82 39.14
C LEU A 857 3.33 39.92 38.01
N VAL A 858 4.21 39.62 37.05
CA VAL A 858 3.96 38.60 36.02
C VAL A 858 4.44 37.25 36.54
N CYS A 859 3.56 36.24 36.52
CA CYS A 859 3.95 34.89 36.90
C CYS A 859 4.94 34.31 35.87
N GLN A 860 6.13 33.91 36.36
CA GLN A 860 7.20 33.29 35.59
C GLN A 860 7.31 31.79 35.87
N SER A 861 6.91 31.35 37.06
CA SER A 861 6.87 29.94 37.43
C SER A 861 5.78 29.66 38.44
N PHE A 862 5.37 28.40 38.57
CA PHE A 862 4.49 27.96 39.65
C PHE A 862 4.96 26.63 40.25
N ASN A 863 4.71 26.46 41.54
CA ASN A 863 4.84 25.16 42.21
C ASN A 863 3.47 24.50 42.31
N PHE A 864 3.36 23.28 41.84
CA PHE A 864 2.20 22.45 42.05
C PHE A 864 2.50 21.34 43.06
N CYS A 865 1.75 21.34 44.17
CA CYS A 865 1.79 20.31 45.18
C CYS A 865 0.47 19.50 45.11
N PRO A 866 0.50 18.24 44.64
CA PRO A 866 -0.70 17.41 44.59
C PRO A 866 -1.24 17.12 45.99
N ALA A 867 -2.53 16.76 46.06
CA ALA A 867 -3.17 16.39 47.33
C ALA A 867 -2.55 15.10 47.88
N HIS A 868 -2.24 15.09 49.18
CA HIS A 868 -1.70 13.92 49.88
C HIS A 868 -2.56 13.61 51.12
N GLY A 869 -3.30 12.49 51.08
CA GLY A 869 -4.17 12.08 52.18
C GLY A 869 -5.33 13.07 52.40
N LYS A 870 -5.31 13.81 53.52
CA LYS A 870 -6.34 14.80 53.88
C LYS A 870 -5.99 16.25 53.49
N THR A 871 -4.82 16.49 52.91
CA THR A 871 -4.40 17.85 52.53
C THR A 871 -4.82 18.15 51.09
N SER A 872 -5.46 19.30 50.88
CA SER A 872 -5.77 19.85 49.56
C SER A 872 -4.52 20.04 48.70
N SER A 873 -4.69 19.98 47.37
CA SER A 873 -3.63 20.39 46.45
C SER A 873 -3.33 21.88 46.62
N MET A 874 -2.09 22.29 46.37
CA MET A 874 -1.63 23.68 46.49
C MET A 874 -0.96 24.12 45.18
N CYS A 875 -1.31 25.32 44.74
CA CYS A 875 -0.76 26.00 43.58
C CYS A 875 -0.08 27.29 44.06
N HIS A 876 1.25 27.37 43.99
CA HIS A 876 2.00 28.55 44.39
C HIS A 876 2.53 29.28 43.16
N LEU A 877 2.19 30.56 42.99
CA LEU A 877 2.68 31.37 41.87
C LEU A 877 3.92 32.15 42.28
N SER A 878 4.90 32.22 41.39
CA SER A 878 6.12 33.00 41.57
C SER A 878 6.45 33.85 40.35
N LYS A 879 7.06 35.00 40.62
CA LYS A 879 7.58 35.92 39.61
C LYS A 879 9.02 35.60 39.20
N TYR A 880 9.62 34.60 39.84
CA TYR A 880 11.00 34.18 39.62
C TYR A 880 11.06 32.85 38.87
N SER A 881 12.07 32.68 38.03
CA SER A 881 12.51 31.40 37.48
C SER A 881 13.68 30.85 38.29
N ARG A 882 13.94 29.53 38.27
CA ARG A 882 15.14 28.92 38.86
C ARG A 882 16.46 29.53 38.38
N HIS A 883 16.43 30.21 37.24
CA HIS A 883 17.60 30.82 36.62
C HIS A 883 17.88 32.23 37.13
N ASP A 884 17.00 32.81 37.96
CA ASP A 884 17.22 34.13 38.55
C ASP A 884 18.26 34.05 39.68
N THR A 885 19.28 34.91 39.60
CA THR A 885 20.48 34.87 40.45
C THR A 885 20.24 35.16 41.94
N ASN A 886 19.01 35.48 42.34
CA ASN A 886 18.62 35.87 43.70
C ASN A 886 17.65 34.91 44.38
N GLU A 887 17.26 33.79 43.74
CA GLU A 887 16.16 32.94 44.25
C GLU A 887 16.63 31.79 45.15
N LYS A 888 15.90 31.53 46.24
CA LYS A 888 16.13 30.36 47.11
C LYS A 888 15.29 29.18 46.62
N LEU A 889 15.97 28.16 46.11
CA LEU A 889 15.37 26.88 45.71
C LEU A 889 15.45 25.86 46.85
N ILE A 890 14.34 25.18 47.13
CA ILE A 890 14.29 24.06 48.09
C ILE A 890 13.88 22.78 47.36
N HIS A 891 14.53 21.67 47.68
CA HIS A 891 14.11 20.36 47.19
C HIS A 891 12.84 19.91 47.90
N SER A 892 11.82 19.50 47.14
CA SER A 892 10.55 18.98 47.64
C SER A 892 10.29 17.59 47.07
N ASP A 893 10.05 16.61 47.94
CA ASP A 893 9.72 15.26 47.50
C ASP A 893 8.33 15.13 46.90
N THR A 894 7.44 16.07 47.24
CA THR A 894 6.00 16.03 46.94
C THR A 894 5.57 17.06 45.90
N CYS A 895 6.24 18.20 45.81
CA CYS A 895 5.85 19.29 44.91
C CYS A 895 6.77 19.37 43.69
N GLN A 896 6.21 19.87 42.59
CA GLN A 896 6.92 20.08 41.33
C GLN A 896 6.87 21.55 40.93
N ASN A 897 7.94 22.05 40.32
CA ASN A 897 7.99 23.40 39.76
C ASN A 897 7.85 23.37 38.23
N TYR A 898 7.14 24.36 37.70
CA TYR A 898 6.86 24.57 36.29
C TYR A 898 7.24 26.00 35.91
N GLU A 899 8.05 26.17 34.87
CA GLU A 899 8.57 27.47 34.45
C GLU A 899 8.08 27.87 33.07
N ARG A 900 7.71 29.14 32.90
CA ARG A 900 7.25 29.65 31.62
C ARG A 900 8.37 29.58 30.59
N THR A 901 8.11 28.93 29.45
CA THR A 901 9.08 28.88 28.35
C THR A 901 9.29 30.29 27.77
N LYS A 902 10.55 30.72 27.63
CA LYS A 902 10.87 32.03 27.05
C LYS A 902 10.48 32.07 25.58
N GLN A 903 9.49 32.89 25.25
CA GLN A 903 9.17 33.26 23.87
C GLN A 903 10.26 34.22 23.37
N SER A 904 10.88 33.93 22.22
CA SER A 904 11.81 34.86 21.57
C SER A 904 11.04 36.08 21.06
N VAL A 905 10.84 37.07 21.92
CA VAL A 905 10.38 38.40 21.51
C VAL A 905 11.51 39.00 20.70
N SER A 906 11.32 39.15 19.38
CA SER A 906 12.14 40.06 18.59
C SER A 906 11.87 41.47 19.09
N GLU A 907 12.69 41.95 20.04
CA GLU A 907 12.71 43.36 20.39
C GLU A 907 13.01 44.18 19.13
N GLN A 908 11.99 44.87 18.66
CA GLN A 908 12.06 45.91 17.65
C GLN A 908 12.85 47.08 18.23
N ARG A 909 14.18 47.00 18.20
CA ARG A 909 15.04 48.15 18.47
C ARG A 909 15.14 49.01 17.22
N ASN A 910 14.42 50.12 17.27
CA ASN A 910 14.52 51.26 16.37
C ASN A 910 15.98 51.57 16.03
N THR A 911 16.32 51.46 14.74
CA THR A 911 17.53 52.06 14.17
C THR A 911 17.29 53.54 13.97
N GLU A 912 17.90 54.37 14.81
CA GLU A 912 18.25 55.74 14.42
C GLU A 912 19.55 56.21 15.09
N VAL A 913 20.45 56.73 14.23
CA VAL A 913 21.55 57.68 14.47
C VAL A 913 22.92 57.15 14.99
N ILE A 914 23.78 56.84 14.01
CA ILE A 914 25.15 57.34 13.73
C ILE A 914 25.84 58.20 14.83
N ALA A 915 27.04 57.80 15.28
CA ALA A 915 28.33 58.54 15.10
C ALA A 915 29.41 58.13 16.13
N ASN A 916 30.61 57.77 15.62
CA ASN A 916 31.96 58.08 16.15
C ASN A 916 32.33 57.58 17.58
N LEU A 917 33.51 57.03 17.91
CA LEU A 917 34.85 57.19 17.36
C LEU A 917 35.79 56.07 17.92
N THR A 918 36.61 55.44 17.06
CA THR A 918 37.99 54.93 17.24
C THR A 918 38.53 54.46 18.61
N HIS A 919 39.05 53.22 18.67
CA HIS A 919 40.50 52.99 18.55
C HIS A 919 40.86 51.51 18.25
N SER A 920 41.65 51.33 17.20
CA SER A 920 42.27 50.10 16.75
C SER A 920 43.52 49.75 17.56
N GLY A 921 43.80 48.46 17.77
CA GLY A 921 45.11 48.00 18.26
C GLY A 921 45.21 46.57 18.77
N THR A 922 44.14 45.99 19.33
CA THR A 922 44.25 44.74 20.12
C THR A 922 43.43 43.55 19.62
N ILE A 923 42.59 43.71 18.59
CA ILE A 923 41.66 42.67 18.13
C ILE A 923 42.25 41.77 17.03
N TYR A 924 43.26 42.24 16.29
CA TYR A 924 43.85 41.46 15.18
C TYR A 924 44.76 40.32 15.63
N GLY A 925 45.27 40.33 16.87
CA GLY A 925 46.12 39.24 17.39
C GLY A 925 45.32 38.01 17.87
N ILE A 926 44.07 38.21 18.29
CA ILE A 926 43.24 37.14 18.89
C ILE A 926 42.53 36.34 17.78
N ILE A 927 42.05 37.01 16.73
CA ILE A 927 41.31 36.37 15.63
C ILE A 927 42.22 35.42 14.81
N VAL A 928 43.49 35.79 14.60
CA VAL A 928 44.44 34.93 13.88
C VAL A 928 44.82 33.69 14.69
N LEU A 929 44.88 33.80 16.03
CA LEU A 929 45.18 32.68 16.91
C LEU A 929 44.04 31.64 16.92
N PHE A 930 42.78 32.09 16.99
CA PHE A 930 41.62 31.18 17.01
C PHE A 930 41.37 30.48 15.66
N VAL A 931 41.62 31.15 14.53
CA VAL A 931 41.47 30.55 13.20
C VAL A 931 42.55 29.47 12.96
N ALA A 932 43.77 29.68 13.46
CA ALA A 932 44.84 28.70 13.34
C ALA A 932 44.60 27.45 14.22
N THR A 933 44.11 27.60 15.45
CA THR A 933 43.77 26.46 16.31
C THR A 933 42.52 25.71 15.84
N GLY A 934 41.52 26.41 15.29
CA GLY A 934 40.29 25.79 14.78
C GLY A 934 40.49 24.94 13.51
N LEU A 935 41.42 25.35 12.63
CA LEU A 935 41.76 24.60 11.42
C LEU A 935 42.55 23.33 11.72
N ILE A 936 43.42 23.34 12.74
CA ILE A 936 44.19 22.15 13.14
C ILE A 936 43.31 21.16 13.91
N SER A 937 42.38 21.62 14.76
CA SER A 937 41.44 20.73 15.45
C SER A 937 40.39 20.12 14.52
N GLY A 938 39.91 20.88 13.52
CA GLY A 938 38.91 20.40 12.56
C GLY A 938 39.41 19.26 11.67
N ILE A 939 40.69 19.30 11.26
CA ILE A 939 41.30 18.26 10.43
C ILE A 939 41.56 16.98 11.23
N VAL A 940 41.93 17.08 12.51
CA VAL A 940 42.15 15.90 13.37
C VAL A 940 40.83 15.21 13.74
N VAL A 941 39.75 15.97 13.97
CA VAL A 941 38.41 15.41 14.24
C VAL A 941 37.81 14.75 12.98
N ALA A 942 37.99 15.35 11.79
CA ALA A 942 37.50 14.76 10.54
C ALA A 942 38.24 13.45 10.18
N VAL A 943 39.55 13.38 10.43
CA VAL A 943 40.35 12.16 10.18
C VAL A 943 40.07 11.06 11.23
N ALA A 944 39.75 11.42 12.48
CA ALA A 944 39.31 10.47 13.49
C ALA A 944 37.87 9.95 13.24
N TYR A 945 36.97 10.82 12.77
CA TYR A 945 35.60 10.48 12.40
C TYR A 945 35.55 9.52 11.19
N PHE A 946 36.39 9.74 10.17
CA PHE A 946 36.48 8.84 9.01
C PHE A 946 37.20 7.51 9.27
N LYS A 947 37.98 7.38 10.36
CA LYS A 947 38.66 6.13 10.73
C LYS A 947 37.91 5.25 11.73
N LEU A 948 36.92 5.78 12.45
CA LEU A 948 36.20 5.04 13.51
C LEU A 948 34.87 4.42 13.07
N PHE A 949 34.37 4.67 11.85
CA PHE A 949 33.11 4.09 11.34
C PHE A 949 33.25 3.05 10.21
N PHE A 950 34.41 2.41 10.08
CA PHE A 950 34.55 1.16 9.33
C PHE A 950 34.76 -0.03 10.27
N VAL A 951 33.77 -0.26 11.14
CA VAL A 951 33.47 -1.58 11.70
C VAL A 951 31.95 -1.71 11.60
N LYS A 952 31.49 -2.72 10.87
CA LYS A 952 30.07 -3.10 10.77
C LYS A 952 29.50 -3.22 12.18
N SER A 953 28.71 -2.24 12.60
CA SER A 953 27.85 -2.34 13.77
C SER A 953 26.42 -2.51 13.25
N ASP A 954 25.95 -3.75 13.30
CA ASP A 954 24.55 -4.10 13.24
C ASP A 954 23.77 -3.27 14.28
N ALA A 955 22.97 -2.34 13.78
CA ALA A 955 21.97 -1.59 14.55
C ALA A 955 20.80 -1.23 13.63
N SER A 956 20.17 -2.27 13.07
CA SER A 956 18.82 -2.22 12.51
C SER A 956 18.04 -3.50 12.82
N GLU A 957 18.29 -4.10 13.98
CA GLU A 957 17.32 -4.99 14.63
C GLU A 957 16.44 -4.15 15.55
N ILE A 958 15.24 -3.83 15.05
CA ILE A 958 13.92 -3.87 15.71
C ILE A 958 13.01 -2.98 14.86
N TYR A 959 11.92 -3.56 14.33
CA TYR A 959 10.91 -3.02 13.39
C TYR A 959 11.13 -3.25 11.88
N ASN A 960 10.99 -4.51 11.45
CA ASN A 960 9.99 -4.92 10.46
C ASN A 960 10.12 -6.43 10.17
N ARG A 961 9.40 -7.26 10.95
CA ARG A 961 9.18 -8.68 10.64
C ARG A 961 7.82 -8.82 9.98
N ASN A 962 7.76 -8.67 8.66
CA ASN A 962 6.61 -9.10 7.85
C ASN A 962 7.17 -9.76 6.59
N THR A 963 7.33 -11.08 6.64
CA THR A 963 7.90 -11.90 5.56
C THR A 963 6.84 -12.31 4.56
N PHE A 964 7.14 -12.14 3.26
CA PHE A 964 6.45 -12.82 2.16
C PHE A 964 6.49 -14.34 2.36
N SER A 965 5.36 -15.03 2.21
CA SER A 965 5.30 -16.50 2.33
C SER A 965 5.34 -17.17 0.96
N TRP A 966 6.16 -18.22 0.84
CA TRP A 966 6.39 -18.95 -0.41
C TRP A 966 5.46 -20.17 -0.51
N THR A 967 4.71 -20.29 -1.60
CA THR A 967 4.04 -21.56 -1.95
C THR A 967 4.74 -22.23 -3.13
N LYS A 968 5.09 -23.51 -2.97
CA LYS A 968 5.63 -24.36 -4.03
C LYS A 968 4.55 -24.55 -5.10
N GLN A 969 4.84 -24.15 -6.34
CA GLN A 969 3.96 -24.40 -7.48
C GLN A 969 3.86 -25.92 -7.72
N LEU A 970 2.63 -26.45 -7.70
CA LEU A 970 2.29 -27.81 -8.07
C LEU A 970 2.53 -28.05 -9.57
N ASN A 971 3.02 -29.25 -9.90
CA ASN A 971 3.23 -29.70 -11.28
C ASN A 971 1.91 -29.91 -12.02
N ASP A 972 1.97 -29.76 -13.35
CA ASP A 972 0.90 -30.01 -14.31
C ASP A 972 0.25 -31.40 -14.12
N GLU A 973 -0.99 -31.41 -13.62
CA GLU A 973 -1.99 -32.35 -14.09
C GLU A 973 -3.23 -31.57 -14.54
N ARG A 974 -3.71 -31.92 -15.74
CA ARG A 974 -4.80 -31.28 -16.48
C ARG A 974 -6.01 -30.96 -15.59
N GLN A 975 -6.26 -29.68 -15.31
CA GLN A 975 -7.62 -29.22 -14.98
C GLN A 975 -8.28 -28.63 -16.22
N SER A 976 -8.89 -29.51 -17.02
CA SER A 976 -9.94 -29.13 -17.95
C SER A 976 -11.21 -28.78 -17.16
N VAL A 977 -11.68 -27.55 -17.32
CA VAL A 977 -12.99 -27.10 -16.84
C VAL A 977 -14.09 -27.88 -17.54
N ASN A 978 -14.81 -28.72 -16.80
CA ASN A 978 -16.18 -29.10 -17.12
C ASN A 978 -17.06 -28.66 -15.95
N ALA A 979 -17.87 -27.63 -16.19
CA ALA A 979 -18.95 -27.24 -15.31
C ALA A 979 -20.25 -27.84 -15.85
N VAL A 980 -20.68 -29.00 -15.33
CA VAL A 980 -22.10 -29.39 -15.14
C VAL A 980 -22.17 -30.40 -13.99
N ASP A 981 -23.00 -30.09 -13.00
CA ASP A 981 -23.59 -30.88 -11.90
C ASP A 981 -23.05 -32.27 -11.47
N SER A 982 -23.11 -32.46 -10.15
CA SER A 982 -23.05 -33.69 -9.32
C SER A 982 -21.68 -34.09 -8.76
N LEU A 983 -21.58 -33.93 -7.44
CA LEU A 983 -20.60 -34.54 -6.55
C LEU A 983 -20.82 -36.05 -6.53
N GLN A 984 -19.79 -36.81 -6.89
CA GLN A 984 -19.58 -38.15 -6.38
C GLN A 984 -18.08 -38.37 -6.17
N MET A 985 -17.60 -38.09 -4.96
CA MET A 985 -16.27 -38.52 -4.52
C MET A 985 -16.39 -39.93 -3.95
N SER A 986 -15.69 -40.87 -4.57
CA SER A 986 -15.44 -42.21 -4.03
C SER A 986 -14.47 -42.15 -2.87
N SER A 987 -14.73 -43.01 -1.88
CA SER A 987 -13.95 -43.25 -0.67
C SER A 987 -12.68 -44.08 -0.91
N ASP A 988 -11.88 -44.15 0.15
CA ASP A 988 -10.77 -45.08 0.47
C ASP A 988 -9.36 -44.60 0.05
N TYR A 989 -8.36 -44.49 0.94
CA TYR A 989 -8.04 -45.29 2.12
C TYR A 989 -7.51 -44.47 3.31
N ALA A 990 -7.90 -44.91 4.51
CA ALA A 990 -7.23 -44.67 5.79
C ALA A 990 -6.21 -45.80 6.08
N VAL A 991 -5.21 -45.53 6.93
CA VAL A 991 -5.08 -46.14 8.28
C VAL A 991 -3.76 -45.66 8.93
N PRO A 992 -3.79 -45.31 10.24
CA PRO A 992 -2.65 -44.88 11.04
C PRO A 992 -1.84 -46.06 11.61
N VAL A 993 -0.56 -45.85 11.91
CA VAL A 993 0.24 -46.74 12.75
C VAL A 993 0.52 -46.02 14.06
N SER A 994 0.07 -46.64 15.14
CA SER A 994 0.36 -46.34 16.55
C SER A 994 1.79 -46.73 16.94
N GLU A 995 2.46 -45.87 17.69
CA GLU A 995 2.82 -46.09 19.11
C GLU A 995 2.95 -44.74 19.80
#